data_AF-A0A9W8UJ26-F1
#
_entry.id   AF-A0A9W8UJ26-F1
#
_cell.length_a   1.000
_cell.length_b   1.000
_cell.length_c   1.000
_cell.angle_alpha   90.00
_cell.angle_beta   90.00
_cell.angle_gamma   90.00
#
_symmetry.space_group_name_H-M   'P 1'
#
loop_
_entity.id
_entity.type
_entity.pdbx_description
1 polymer ?
#
loop_
_entity_poly.entity_id
_entity_poly.type
_entity_poly.pdbx_seq_one_letter_code
_entity_poly.pdbx_strand_id
1 'polypeptide(L)'
;MQALIRAARGRGHAGACAAAQRITSLCIARRSRSTLSRIWVPTGGIAETGGESGHDKLIRAGFLRQSQAGIFHLLPLGLRVQKKIEKLIDRHMESVGASRLSLSTITSEELWKKSDRLNSVAPELFRLKDRKEVSLMLSPTHEEEITTLVANTVQSYKDLPLRLYQITRKYRDEMRPRQGLLRSREFVMKDLYTFDVSQETAIETYEQVQAAYKAIFDEMKVPILVAEASSGDMGGNHSHEYHLADATGEDTVAHCNSCGYAANDEVAKSRSKSQDALDTTAPSSYGLWRGITKDRNTLINAWYPQSDGSSLNLHAIKDVVPELDTSVHDPLPLWDVAVDSPDTALVNIVDGRLATSFGKMHPELPLLPEELRDDFVGPQFSTSTAASGEALDLLALAEGDGCPRCESGILKIHRALELGHTFYLGTRYSKPLDALVSLPDKPSQPVPIQMGCFGIGVSRIFGAVAENRADSRGLTWPRSIAPYEVAVIPSSAANDETLAFFDSLTSGGSLDAVLDDRKKAFGWKMKDADMTGYPVVVILGKAWRERGVCEVQCRSLELKQEVAASELPQFLEQLLRKLQYVVRRGANSGSNKLCATVNLDTLEPQQLAQVKKQLDEELEHLTSSFSQLHGAQGKFRECLRCVNSRSESSKNSNEVLVPLTNSLYVRGELTNTETVLVDIGTGFLVEKKLKSAANFYENKIKELTNSLKELEAIVQQKQMNVRTIEEVLRHKMMAQQPSQSQ
;
A
#
# COMPACT_ATOMS: atom_id res chain seq x y z
N MET A 1 48.38 12.71 16.84
CA MET A 1 47.87 12.69 18.23
C MET A 1 49.01 12.51 19.24
N GLN A 2 49.86 11.48 19.11
CA GLN A 2 51.02 11.28 20.00
C GLN A 2 52.08 12.41 19.98
N ALA A 3 52.31 13.07 18.85
CA ALA A 3 53.25 14.21 18.75
C ALA A 3 52.76 15.48 19.50
N LEU A 4 51.44 15.68 19.61
CA LEU A 4 50.83 16.84 20.30
C LEU A 4 50.74 16.63 21.82
N ILE A 5 50.56 15.39 22.26
CA ILE A 5 50.60 15.01 23.70
C ILE A 5 51.99 15.28 24.28
N ARG A 6 53.06 15.07 23.50
CA ARG A 6 54.43 15.45 23.92
C ARG A 6 54.61 16.97 24.04
N ALA A 7 53.97 17.76 23.19
CA ALA A 7 54.04 19.23 23.25
C ALA A 7 53.28 19.83 24.45
N ALA A 8 52.23 19.17 24.93
CA ALA A 8 51.43 19.62 26.08
C ALA A 8 52.11 19.36 27.44
N ARG A 9 52.98 18.33 27.53
CA ARG A 9 53.71 18.01 28.78
C ARG A 9 54.81 19.01 29.14
N GLY A 10 55.18 19.92 28.25
CA GLY A 10 56.25 20.90 28.45
C GLY A 10 55.79 22.34 28.75
N ARG A 11 54.48 22.62 28.87
CA ARG A 11 53.96 23.98 29.12
C ARG A 11 53.11 23.99 30.38
N GLY A 12 53.37 24.95 31.27
CA GLY A 12 52.65 25.11 32.55
C GLY A 12 51.13 25.28 32.40
N HIS A 13 50.42 25.29 33.53
CA HIS A 13 48.95 25.17 33.64
C HIS A 13 48.14 26.05 32.64
N ALA A 14 48.58 27.28 32.38
CA ALA A 14 47.96 28.18 31.39
C ALA A 14 48.12 27.70 29.93
N GLY A 15 49.26 27.10 29.58
CA GLY A 15 49.52 26.54 28.24
C GLY A 15 48.80 25.22 27.98
N ALA A 16 48.57 24.42 29.04
CA ALA A 16 47.75 23.21 28.96
C ALA A 16 46.26 23.53 28.72
N CYS A 17 45.75 24.61 29.33
CA CYS A 17 44.36 25.05 29.14
C CYS A 17 44.12 25.60 27.72
N ALA A 18 45.05 26.37 27.17
CA ALA A 18 44.99 26.86 25.78
C ALA A 18 45.16 25.73 24.73
N ALA A 19 45.98 24.71 25.03
CA ALA A 19 46.11 23.53 24.20
C ALA A 19 44.86 22.63 24.26
N ALA A 20 44.25 22.47 25.43
CA ALA A 20 42.98 21.76 25.59
C ALA A 20 41.84 22.45 24.86
N GLN A 21 41.73 23.79 24.94
CA GLN A 21 40.79 24.56 24.14
C GLN A 21 41.02 24.36 22.64
N ARG A 22 42.27 24.48 22.14
CA ARG A 22 42.59 24.23 20.72
C ARG A 22 42.31 22.78 20.27
N ILE A 23 42.55 21.79 21.12
CA ILE A 23 42.24 20.38 20.82
C ILE A 23 40.72 20.17 20.78
N THR A 24 39.96 20.82 21.66
CA THR A 24 38.49 20.80 21.63
C THR A 24 37.97 21.48 20.36
N SER A 25 38.55 22.64 19.96
CA SER A 25 38.23 23.31 18.70
C SER A 25 38.57 22.47 17.46
N LEU A 26 39.70 21.76 17.46
CA LEU A 26 40.14 20.87 16.38
C LEU A 26 39.33 19.56 16.33
N CYS A 27 38.81 19.08 17.46
CA CYS A 27 37.91 17.94 17.53
C CYS A 27 36.47 18.31 17.14
N ILE A 28 36.00 19.51 17.49
CA ILE A 28 34.74 20.09 16.99
C ILE A 28 34.81 20.28 15.47
N ALA A 29 35.96 20.73 14.94
CA ALA A 29 36.21 20.85 13.51
C ALA A 29 36.22 19.52 12.72
N ARG A 30 36.16 18.36 13.40
CA ARG A 30 36.12 17.03 12.77
C ARG A 30 34.77 16.34 12.81
N ARG A 31 33.72 16.91 13.43
CA ARG A 31 32.35 16.47 13.15
C ARG A 31 31.91 17.11 11.84
N SER A 32 31.73 16.29 10.82
CA SER A 32 31.15 16.76 9.56
C SER A 32 29.74 17.27 9.85
N ARG A 33 29.51 18.58 9.71
CA ARG A 33 28.18 19.19 9.82
C ARG A 33 27.20 18.48 8.89
N SER A 34 26.00 18.21 9.39
CA SER A 34 24.89 17.76 8.57
C SER A 34 24.30 18.98 7.85
N THR A 35 24.69 19.17 6.58
CA THR A 35 24.24 20.31 5.77
C THR A 35 23.61 19.83 4.46
N LEU A 36 22.53 20.50 4.03
CA LEU A 36 21.82 20.12 2.82
C LEU A 36 22.62 20.37 1.55
N SER A 37 23.60 21.28 1.54
CA SER A 37 24.49 21.46 0.38
C SER A 37 25.40 20.27 0.11
N ARG A 38 25.64 19.41 1.12
CA ARG A 38 26.51 18.23 1.03
C ARG A 38 25.73 16.93 0.80
N ILE A 39 24.41 17.00 0.87
CA ILE A 39 23.52 15.87 0.62
C ILE A 39 22.92 16.07 -0.77
N TRP A 40 23.01 15.05 -1.62
CA TRP A 40 22.36 15.10 -2.92
C TRP A 40 20.85 14.90 -2.73
N VAL A 41 20.09 16.01 -2.81
CA VAL A 41 18.62 16.02 -2.69
C VAL A 41 18.03 16.66 -3.95
N PRO A 42 17.80 15.89 -5.03
CA PRO A 42 17.24 16.42 -6.27
C PRO A 42 15.72 16.60 -6.12
N THR A 43 15.28 17.73 -5.58
CA THR A 43 13.84 18.04 -5.53
C THR A 43 13.27 18.37 -6.92
N GLY A 44 11.98 18.11 -7.11
CA GLY A 44 11.30 18.05 -8.41
C GLY A 44 11.29 16.64 -8.99
N GLY A 45 11.31 16.52 -10.32
CA GLY A 45 11.30 15.23 -11.05
C GLY A 45 9.95 14.91 -11.67
N ILE A 46 8.86 15.38 -11.09
CA ILE A 46 7.52 15.41 -11.69
C ILE A 46 6.90 16.79 -11.53
N ALA A 47 5.98 17.15 -12.43
CA ALA A 47 5.21 18.38 -12.33
C ALA A 47 4.13 18.27 -11.26
N GLU A 48 3.77 19.40 -10.66
CA GLU A 48 2.68 19.45 -9.69
C GLU A 48 1.33 19.27 -10.37
N THR A 49 0.53 18.32 -9.87
CA THR A 49 -0.81 18.02 -10.39
C THR A 49 -1.86 18.12 -9.27
N GLY A 50 -3.12 18.39 -9.59
CA GLY A 50 -4.19 18.33 -8.60
C GLY A 50 -4.34 16.90 -8.05
N GLY A 51 -4.45 16.75 -6.73
CA GLY A 51 -4.66 15.44 -6.08
C GLY A 51 -3.44 14.54 -5.97
N GLU A 52 -2.24 15.09 -5.75
CA GLU A 52 -1.01 14.30 -5.64
C GLU A 52 -1.04 13.25 -4.52
N SER A 53 -0.65 12.03 -4.89
CA SER A 53 -0.42 10.94 -3.95
C SER A 53 0.80 11.19 -3.07
N GLY A 54 0.94 10.43 -1.98
CA GLY A 54 2.17 10.39 -1.20
C GLY A 54 3.37 9.94 -2.03
N HIS A 55 3.16 9.03 -2.98
CA HIS A 55 4.18 8.60 -3.93
C HIS A 55 4.73 9.76 -4.79
N ASP A 56 3.84 10.60 -5.33
CA ASP A 56 4.22 11.76 -6.13
C ASP A 56 5.08 12.72 -5.31
N LYS A 57 4.68 12.97 -4.06
CA LYS A 57 5.44 13.80 -3.13
C LYS A 57 6.80 13.20 -2.76
N LEU A 58 6.93 11.88 -2.65
CA LEU A 58 8.25 11.23 -2.47
C LEU A 58 9.18 11.47 -3.65
N ILE A 59 8.66 11.49 -4.88
CA ILE A 59 9.46 11.84 -6.06
C ILE A 59 9.83 13.33 -6.00
N ARG A 60 8.84 14.23 -5.82
CA ARG A 60 9.05 15.69 -5.75
C ARG A 60 10.01 16.10 -4.64
N ALA A 61 9.95 15.46 -3.49
CA ALA A 61 10.83 15.74 -2.36
C ALA A 61 12.23 15.11 -2.52
N GLY A 62 12.49 14.37 -3.60
CA GLY A 62 13.79 13.77 -3.88
C GLY A 62 14.15 12.58 -2.98
N PHE A 63 13.15 11.80 -2.54
CA PHE A 63 13.36 10.60 -1.72
C PHE A 63 13.62 9.37 -2.58
N LEU A 64 13.00 9.30 -3.76
CA LEU A 64 13.14 8.17 -4.67
C LEU A 64 13.02 8.57 -6.14
N ARG A 65 13.50 7.70 -7.02
CA ARG A 65 13.29 7.74 -8.48
C ARG A 65 12.90 6.38 -9.00
N GLN A 66 12.04 6.35 -9.98
CA GLN A 66 11.68 5.10 -10.65
C GLN A 66 12.77 4.71 -11.65
N SER A 67 13.19 3.45 -11.60
CA SER A 67 14.12 2.85 -12.57
C SER A 67 13.35 2.14 -13.68
N GLN A 68 12.38 1.30 -13.28
CA GLN A 68 11.45 0.59 -14.15
C GLN A 68 10.08 0.48 -13.45
N ALA A 69 9.07 -0.04 -14.14
CA ALA A 69 7.78 -0.35 -13.53
C ALA A 69 7.97 -1.22 -12.28
N GLY A 70 7.56 -0.71 -11.11
CA GLY A 70 7.72 -1.40 -9.82
C GLY A 70 9.15 -1.52 -9.28
N ILE A 71 10.14 -0.76 -9.78
CA ILE A 71 11.53 -0.80 -9.31
C ILE A 71 12.03 0.62 -9.05
N PHE A 72 12.55 0.87 -7.84
CA PHE A 72 12.87 2.22 -7.37
C PHE A 72 14.30 2.35 -6.85
N HIS A 73 14.91 3.49 -7.16
CA HIS A 73 16.13 3.98 -6.50
C HIS A 73 15.75 4.80 -5.28
N LEU A 74 16.24 4.42 -4.10
CA LEU A 74 16.19 5.31 -2.93
C LEU A 74 17.35 6.29 -2.96
N LEU A 75 17.01 7.57 -2.86
CA LEU A 75 17.95 8.68 -2.78
C LEU A 75 18.37 8.93 -1.32
N PRO A 76 19.36 9.78 -1.03
CA PRO A 76 19.93 9.90 0.32
C PRO A 76 18.93 10.14 1.45
N LEU A 77 17.90 10.97 1.26
CA LEU A 77 16.86 11.19 2.28
C LEU A 77 15.95 9.96 2.43
N GLY A 78 15.54 9.33 1.33
CA GLY A 78 14.74 8.11 1.37
C GLY A 78 15.49 6.93 2.00
N LEU A 79 16.76 6.76 1.67
CA LEU A 79 17.61 5.76 2.29
C LEU A 79 17.79 6.02 3.79
N ARG A 80 17.86 7.29 4.20
CA ARG A 80 17.91 7.66 5.62
C ARG A 80 16.63 7.28 6.37
N VAL A 81 15.45 7.55 5.79
CA VAL A 81 14.17 7.11 6.35
C VAL A 81 14.10 5.59 6.45
N GLN A 82 14.44 4.87 5.38
CA GLN A 82 14.44 3.41 5.38
C GLN A 82 15.34 2.86 6.51
N LYS A 83 16.57 3.38 6.65
CA LYS A 83 17.49 2.97 7.72
C LYS A 83 16.96 3.25 9.14
N LYS A 84 16.14 4.29 9.32
CA LYS A 84 15.47 4.54 10.61
C LYS A 84 14.39 3.52 10.89
N ILE A 85 13.61 3.13 9.88
CA ILE A 85 12.62 2.04 9.99
C ILE A 85 13.34 0.72 10.30
N GLU A 86 14.42 0.39 9.59
CA GLU A 86 15.23 -0.80 9.84
C GLU A 86 15.75 -0.84 11.27
N LYS A 87 16.37 0.24 11.75
CA LYS A 87 16.90 0.35 13.11
C LYS A 87 15.80 0.26 14.17
N LEU A 88 14.62 0.79 13.89
CA LEU A 88 13.47 0.65 14.77
C LEU A 88 13.09 -0.84 14.89
N ILE A 89 12.94 -1.52 13.76
CA ILE A 89 12.58 -2.94 13.72
C ILE A 89 13.67 -3.78 14.42
N ASP A 90 14.95 -3.52 14.16
CA ASP A 90 16.08 -4.23 14.79
C ASP A 90 15.96 -4.23 16.32
N ARG A 91 15.73 -3.06 16.95
CA ARG A 91 15.60 -2.97 18.42
C ARG A 91 14.46 -3.84 18.96
N HIS A 92 13.34 -3.89 18.25
CA HIS A 92 12.18 -4.69 18.67
C HIS A 92 12.41 -6.18 18.44
N MET A 93 13.09 -6.57 17.35
CA MET A 93 13.49 -7.96 17.10
C MET A 93 14.53 -8.45 18.13
N GLU A 94 15.51 -7.61 18.48
CA GLU A 94 16.46 -7.88 19.56
C GLU A 94 15.75 -8.09 20.91
N SER A 95 14.68 -7.32 21.19
CA SER A 95 13.92 -7.44 22.43
C SER A 95 13.19 -8.78 22.59
N VAL A 96 12.87 -9.45 21.46
CA VAL A 96 12.30 -10.81 21.46
C VAL A 96 13.38 -11.88 21.28
N GLY A 97 14.66 -11.55 21.48
CA GLY A 97 15.77 -12.51 21.39
C GLY A 97 16.05 -13.02 19.97
N ALA A 98 15.57 -12.33 18.93
CA ALA A 98 15.84 -12.70 17.56
C ALA A 98 17.24 -12.25 17.11
N SER A 99 17.93 -13.13 16.38
CA SER A 99 19.25 -12.86 15.83
C SER A 99 19.17 -12.46 14.37
N ARG A 100 19.83 -11.35 14.01
CA ARG A 100 19.88 -10.87 12.63
C ARG A 100 20.88 -11.67 11.81
N LEU A 101 20.49 -12.08 10.62
CA LEU A 101 21.34 -12.70 9.60
C LEU A 101 21.07 -12.09 8.22
N SER A 102 21.75 -12.61 7.19
CA SER A 102 21.56 -12.23 5.79
C SER A 102 21.59 -13.49 4.93
N LEU A 103 20.43 -13.89 4.42
CA LEU A 103 20.31 -15.05 3.51
C LEU A 103 20.64 -14.63 2.07
N SER A 104 20.92 -15.64 1.23
CA SER A 104 21.11 -15.42 -0.20
C SER A 104 19.83 -14.94 -0.86
N THR A 105 19.91 -13.92 -1.72
CA THR A 105 18.79 -13.53 -2.58
C THR A 105 18.59 -14.52 -3.73
N ILE A 106 19.63 -15.26 -4.12
CA ILE A 106 19.57 -16.25 -5.19
C ILE A 106 19.33 -17.63 -4.55
N THR A 107 18.27 -18.31 -4.97
CA THR A 107 17.89 -19.67 -4.54
C THR A 107 17.75 -20.57 -5.77
N SER A 108 17.77 -21.90 -5.56
CA SER A 108 17.52 -22.87 -6.63
C SER A 108 16.04 -23.20 -6.77
N GLU A 109 15.60 -23.47 -8.00
CA GLU A 109 14.25 -24.02 -8.23
C GLU A 109 14.09 -25.42 -7.61
N GLU A 110 15.18 -26.20 -7.53
CA GLU A 110 15.17 -27.54 -6.91
C GLU A 110 14.76 -27.48 -5.44
N LEU A 111 15.25 -26.49 -4.70
CA LEU A 111 14.89 -26.30 -3.31
C LEU A 111 13.39 -26.01 -3.14
N TRP A 112 12.83 -25.16 -4.00
CA TRP A 112 11.40 -24.82 -4.01
C TRP A 112 10.49 -25.95 -4.50
N LYS A 113 11.03 -26.92 -5.26
CA LYS A 113 10.30 -28.15 -5.59
C LYS A 113 10.09 -29.04 -4.36
N LYS A 114 11.04 -29.06 -3.42
CA LYS A 114 10.92 -29.85 -2.19
C LYS A 114 9.77 -29.37 -1.31
N SER A 115 9.53 -28.06 -1.25
CA SER A 115 8.41 -27.47 -0.52
C SER A 115 7.07 -27.53 -1.28
N ASP A 116 7.07 -27.98 -2.55
CA ASP A 116 5.90 -27.99 -3.45
C ASP A 116 5.33 -26.59 -3.74
N ARG A 117 6.13 -25.52 -3.58
CA ARG A 117 5.69 -24.14 -3.85
C ARG A 117 6.03 -23.66 -5.24
N LEU A 118 7.04 -24.24 -5.90
CA LEU A 118 7.53 -23.72 -7.18
C LEU A 118 6.43 -23.52 -8.24
N ASN A 119 5.48 -24.45 -8.31
CA ASN A 119 4.41 -24.41 -9.31
C ASN A 119 3.29 -23.42 -8.94
N SER A 120 2.93 -23.29 -7.66
CA SER A 120 1.84 -22.42 -7.23
C SER A 120 2.16 -20.93 -7.43
N VAL A 121 3.40 -20.53 -7.14
CA VAL A 121 3.86 -19.14 -7.29
C VAL A 121 4.57 -18.86 -8.61
N ALA A 122 4.62 -19.83 -9.52
CA ALA A 122 5.41 -19.78 -10.76
C ALA A 122 5.33 -18.46 -11.55
N PRO A 123 4.14 -17.86 -11.76
CA PRO A 123 3.99 -16.63 -12.54
C PRO A 123 4.62 -15.40 -11.88
N GLU A 124 4.83 -15.42 -10.56
CA GLU A 124 5.34 -14.29 -9.77
C GLU A 124 6.85 -14.38 -9.49
N LEU A 125 7.56 -15.35 -10.08
CA LEU A 125 8.97 -15.60 -9.83
C LEU A 125 9.87 -15.01 -10.92
N PHE A 126 10.87 -14.24 -10.51
CA PHE A 126 12.01 -13.94 -11.37
C PHE A 126 12.91 -15.17 -11.50
N ARG A 127 12.86 -15.83 -12.66
CA ARG A 127 13.67 -17.01 -12.97
C ARG A 127 14.86 -16.65 -13.84
N LEU A 128 15.98 -17.31 -13.60
CA LEU A 128 17.20 -17.16 -14.38
C LEU A 128 17.92 -18.50 -14.50
N LYS A 129 18.78 -18.61 -15.51
CA LYS A 129 19.71 -19.73 -15.64
C LYS A 129 21.13 -19.23 -15.50
N ASP A 130 21.96 -19.97 -14.78
CA ASP A 130 23.38 -19.69 -14.73
C ASP A 130 24.11 -20.22 -15.98
N ARG A 131 25.42 -20.01 -16.06
CA ARG A 131 26.24 -20.45 -17.20
C ARG A 131 26.37 -21.98 -17.34
N LYS A 132 25.96 -22.74 -16.33
CA LYS A 132 25.90 -24.20 -16.33
C LYS A 132 24.48 -24.71 -16.58
N GLU A 133 23.57 -23.83 -17.00
CA GLU A 133 22.14 -24.13 -17.21
C GLU A 133 21.41 -24.57 -15.93
N VAL A 134 21.93 -24.22 -14.74
CA VAL A 134 21.25 -24.45 -13.47
C VAL A 134 20.10 -23.46 -13.33
N SER A 135 18.90 -23.99 -13.09
CA SER A 135 17.70 -23.18 -12.82
C SER A 135 17.78 -22.52 -11.45
N LEU A 136 17.88 -21.20 -11.46
CA LEU A 136 17.93 -20.34 -10.29
C LEU A 136 16.77 -19.34 -10.31
N MET A 137 16.51 -18.72 -9.18
CA MET A 137 15.51 -17.69 -9.06
C MET A 137 15.91 -16.64 -8.03
N LEU A 138 15.35 -15.44 -8.17
CA LEU A 138 15.41 -14.45 -7.10
C LEU A 138 14.34 -14.76 -6.08
N SER A 139 14.73 -14.77 -4.81
CA SER A 139 13.89 -15.22 -3.70
C SER A 139 12.77 -14.21 -3.43
N PRO A 140 11.48 -14.60 -3.57
CA PRO A 140 10.35 -13.75 -3.17
C PRO A 140 10.13 -13.73 -1.64
N THR A 141 10.63 -14.78 -0.97
CA THR A 141 10.67 -15.03 0.47
C THR A 141 11.69 -16.16 0.73
N HIS A 142 11.92 -16.56 1.98
CA HIS A 142 13.07 -17.38 2.37
C HIS A 142 12.75 -18.58 3.28
N GLU A 143 11.50 -19.08 3.32
CA GLU A 143 11.15 -20.24 4.17
C GLU A 143 12.02 -21.46 3.86
N GLU A 144 12.27 -21.76 2.59
CA GLU A 144 13.06 -22.94 2.20
C GLU A 144 14.55 -22.79 2.54
N GLU A 145 15.12 -21.61 2.27
CA GLU A 145 16.53 -21.30 2.50
C GLU A 145 16.87 -21.36 4.00
N ILE A 146 16.04 -20.72 4.84
CA ILE A 146 16.27 -20.71 6.29
C ILE A 146 16.02 -22.09 6.91
N THR A 147 15.01 -22.83 6.46
CA THR A 147 14.73 -24.18 6.96
C THR A 147 15.87 -25.12 6.63
N THR A 148 16.41 -25.03 5.42
CA THR A 148 17.58 -25.84 5.01
C THR A 148 18.82 -25.50 5.83
N LEU A 149 19.05 -24.22 6.14
CA LEU A 149 20.14 -23.80 7.02
C LEU A 149 19.99 -24.38 8.42
N VAL A 150 18.79 -24.31 9.00
CA VAL A 150 18.50 -24.84 10.34
C VAL A 150 18.58 -26.36 10.38
N ALA A 151 18.03 -27.07 9.39
CA ALA A 151 18.09 -28.53 9.29
C ALA A 151 19.54 -29.06 9.34
N ASN A 152 20.47 -28.36 8.69
CA ASN A 152 21.87 -28.74 8.65
C ASN A 152 22.66 -28.42 9.93
N THR A 153 22.14 -27.56 10.80
CA THR A 153 22.89 -27.00 11.94
C THR A 153 22.30 -27.36 13.31
N VAL A 154 20.98 -27.49 13.39
CA VAL A 154 20.24 -27.80 14.61
C VAL A 154 19.83 -29.27 14.60
N GLN A 155 20.27 -30.02 15.61
CA GLN A 155 20.02 -31.46 15.72
C GLN A 155 19.37 -31.84 17.07
N SER A 156 19.42 -30.95 18.06
CA SER A 156 18.90 -31.17 19.41
C SER A 156 17.81 -30.17 19.76
N TYR A 157 16.81 -30.62 20.52
CA TYR A 157 15.81 -29.74 21.12
C TYR A 157 16.42 -28.65 22.04
N LYS A 158 17.64 -28.86 22.55
CA LYS A 158 18.35 -27.91 23.42
C LYS A 158 18.79 -26.63 22.70
N ASP A 159 18.86 -26.67 21.38
CA ASP A 159 19.21 -25.53 20.55
C ASP A 159 17.99 -24.65 20.22
N LEU A 160 16.80 -25.06 20.68
CA LEU A 160 15.52 -24.38 20.48
C LEU A 160 15.01 -23.77 21.80
N PRO A 161 14.24 -22.66 21.77
CA PRO A 161 13.75 -21.97 20.59
C PRO A 161 14.82 -21.11 19.89
N LEU A 162 14.76 -21.10 18.56
CA LEU A 162 15.65 -20.29 17.73
C LEU A 162 14.83 -19.27 16.93
N ARG A 163 15.28 -18.02 16.92
CA ARG A 163 14.58 -16.89 16.29
C ARG A 163 15.55 -16.15 15.37
N LEU A 164 15.35 -16.24 14.06
CA LEU A 164 16.29 -15.73 13.06
C LEU A 164 15.58 -14.79 12.08
N TYR A 165 16.09 -13.58 11.93
CA TYR A 165 15.49 -12.61 11.01
C TYR A 165 16.51 -11.96 10.09
N GLN A 166 16.03 -11.40 8.99
CA GLN A 166 16.80 -10.53 8.12
C GLN A 166 15.98 -9.33 7.69
N ILE A 167 16.66 -8.29 7.20
CA ILE A 167 16.03 -7.20 6.47
C ILE A 167 16.76 -7.11 5.14
N THR A 168 16.10 -7.54 4.06
CA THR A 168 16.73 -7.69 2.74
C THR A 168 15.74 -7.38 1.63
N ARG A 169 16.26 -7.33 0.39
CA ARG A 169 15.45 -7.15 -0.81
C ARG A 169 14.75 -8.46 -1.19
N LYS A 170 13.48 -8.34 -1.57
CA LYS A 170 12.64 -9.40 -2.13
C LYS A 170 12.26 -9.02 -3.56
N TYR A 171 12.01 -10.06 -4.35
CA TYR A 171 11.74 -9.93 -5.77
C TYR A 171 10.47 -10.72 -6.08
N ARG A 172 9.43 -10.03 -6.54
CA ARG A 172 8.18 -10.64 -7.00
C ARG A 172 7.86 -10.05 -8.36
N ASP A 173 7.68 -10.87 -9.38
CA ASP A 173 7.38 -10.39 -10.73
C ASP A 173 5.90 -10.01 -10.85
N GLU A 174 5.51 -9.01 -10.04
CA GLU A 174 4.16 -8.47 -9.99
C GLU A 174 3.72 -8.00 -11.38
N MET A 175 2.64 -8.60 -11.87
CA MET A 175 2.09 -8.34 -13.20
C MET A 175 1.67 -6.88 -13.36
N ARG A 176 1.15 -6.26 -12.28
CA ARG A 176 0.68 -4.87 -12.29
C ARG A 176 1.20 -4.09 -11.08
N PRO A 177 2.47 -3.66 -11.09
CA PRO A 177 3.01 -2.84 -10.02
C PRO A 177 2.33 -1.47 -10.01
N ARG A 178 1.87 -1.02 -8.84
CA ARG A 178 1.03 0.17 -8.68
C ARG A 178 1.32 0.89 -7.37
N GLN A 179 0.94 2.16 -7.31
CA GLN A 179 1.05 3.01 -6.11
C GLN A 179 2.46 3.07 -5.50
N GLY A 180 3.49 3.11 -6.36
CA GLY A 180 4.86 3.33 -5.92
C GLY A 180 5.44 2.19 -5.06
N LEU A 181 5.80 2.52 -3.82
CA LEU A 181 6.39 1.57 -2.87
C LEU A 181 5.36 0.62 -2.22
N LEU A 182 4.06 0.81 -2.46
CA LEU A 182 3.02 -0.03 -1.88
C LEU A 182 2.93 -1.40 -2.57
N ARG A 183 3.05 -1.45 -3.90
CA ARG A 183 3.04 -2.68 -4.68
C ARG A 183 4.09 -2.63 -5.79
N SER A 184 5.29 -3.12 -5.48
CA SER A 184 6.47 -3.07 -6.35
C SER A 184 7.02 -4.47 -6.65
N ARG A 185 7.85 -4.57 -7.68
CA ARG A 185 8.51 -5.83 -8.10
C ARG A 185 9.78 -6.12 -7.29
N GLU A 186 10.41 -5.06 -6.81
CA GLU A 186 11.55 -5.11 -5.90
C GLU A 186 11.25 -4.26 -4.67
N PHE A 187 11.39 -4.82 -3.47
CA PHE A 187 11.11 -4.14 -2.20
C PHE A 187 11.94 -4.69 -1.04
N VAL A 188 12.10 -3.90 0.01
CA VAL A 188 12.75 -4.33 1.26
C VAL A 188 11.70 -4.86 2.22
N MET A 189 11.95 -6.05 2.76
CA MET A 189 11.11 -6.71 3.74
C MET A 189 11.97 -7.20 4.90
N LYS A 190 11.40 -7.11 6.10
CA LYS A 190 11.88 -7.86 7.26
C LYS A 190 11.13 -9.17 7.33
N ASP A 191 11.82 -10.29 7.33
CA ASP A 191 11.29 -11.63 7.52
C ASP A 191 12.01 -12.30 8.70
N LEU A 192 11.23 -12.73 9.69
CA LEU A 192 11.65 -13.47 10.87
C LEU A 192 11.09 -14.88 10.77
N TYR A 193 11.90 -15.87 11.10
CA TYR A 193 11.53 -17.28 11.20
C TYR A 193 11.83 -17.78 12.60
N THR A 194 10.87 -18.47 13.18
CA THR A 194 11.01 -19.08 14.51
C THR A 194 10.96 -20.58 14.40
N PHE A 195 11.71 -21.24 15.28
CA PHE A 195 11.90 -22.68 15.32
C PHE A 195 11.71 -23.09 16.77
N ASP A 196 10.64 -23.84 17.02
CA ASP A 196 10.16 -24.18 18.35
C ASP A 196 9.97 -25.70 18.47
N VAL A 197 10.08 -26.23 19.69
CA VAL A 197 10.05 -27.69 19.93
C VAL A 197 8.63 -28.24 19.81
N SER A 198 7.65 -27.52 20.37
CA SER A 198 6.25 -27.92 20.41
C SER A 198 5.32 -26.81 19.91
N GLN A 199 4.10 -27.18 19.57
CA GLN A 199 3.10 -26.25 19.07
C GLN A 199 2.79 -25.17 20.12
N GLU A 200 2.71 -25.56 21.39
CA GLU A 200 2.44 -24.65 22.51
C GLU A 200 3.51 -23.56 22.59
N THR A 201 4.80 -23.96 22.56
CA THR A 201 5.92 -23.00 22.58
C THR A 201 5.96 -22.13 21.33
N ALA A 202 5.55 -22.65 20.18
CA ALA A 202 5.47 -21.88 18.94
C ALA A 202 4.39 -20.80 19.01
N ILE A 203 3.23 -21.09 19.63
CA ILE A 203 2.16 -20.11 19.84
C ILE A 203 2.59 -19.04 20.84
N GLU A 204 3.28 -19.40 21.93
CA GLU A 204 3.85 -18.41 22.87
C GLU A 204 4.86 -17.48 22.16
N THR A 205 5.75 -18.04 21.34
CA THR A 205 6.68 -17.27 20.50
C THR A 205 5.92 -16.37 19.53
N TYR A 206 4.85 -16.87 18.89
CA TYR A 206 4.02 -16.10 17.97
C TYR A 206 3.41 -14.87 18.64
N GLU A 207 2.80 -15.02 19.82
CA GLU A 207 2.22 -13.91 20.59
C GLU A 207 3.27 -12.86 21.01
N GLN A 208 4.47 -13.29 21.39
CA GLN A 208 5.59 -12.38 21.71
C GLN A 208 5.98 -11.52 20.49
N VAL A 209 6.04 -12.14 19.30
CA VAL A 209 6.35 -11.41 18.06
C VAL A 209 5.21 -10.47 17.67
N GLN A 210 3.95 -10.87 17.84
CA GLN A 210 2.80 -9.98 17.60
C GLN A 210 2.84 -8.73 18.50
N ALA A 211 3.17 -8.92 19.79
CA ALA A 211 3.35 -7.80 20.72
C ALA A 211 4.48 -6.86 20.26
N ALA A 212 5.60 -7.39 19.78
CA ALA A 212 6.70 -6.60 19.24
C ALA A 212 6.29 -5.83 17.96
N TYR A 213 5.52 -6.45 17.07
CA TYR A 213 4.97 -5.77 15.88
C TYR A 213 4.08 -4.60 16.26
N LYS A 214 3.14 -4.83 17.18
CA LYS A 214 2.27 -3.77 17.69
C LYS A 214 3.09 -2.61 18.26
N ALA A 215 4.13 -2.91 19.05
CA ALA A 215 5.02 -1.90 19.62
C ALA A 215 5.80 -1.11 18.54
N ILE A 216 6.24 -1.76 17.45
CA ILE A 216 6.87 -1.09 16.29
C ILE A 216 5.92 -0.05 15.70
N PHE A 217 4.68 -0.44 15.38
CA PHE A 217 3.68 0.47 14.79
C PHE A 217 3.24 1.58 15.75
N ASP A 218 3.08 1.26 17.04
CA ASP A 218 2.77 2.23 18.10
C ASP A 218 3.87 3.29 18.26
N GLU A 219 5.15 2.91 18.12
CA GLU A 219 6.29 3.84 18.17
C GLU A 219 6.37 4.73 16.91
N MET A 220 5.97 4.22 15.75
CA MET A 220 5.77 5.04 14.53
C MET A 220 4.48 5.86 14.55
N LYS A 221 3.61 5.63 15.55
CA LYS A 221 2.26 6.21 15.64
C LYS A 221 1.40 5.85 14.43
N VAL A 222 1.61 4.70 13.80
CA VAL A 222 0.82 4.24 12.65
C VAL A 222 -0.35 3.41 13.19
N PRO A 223 -1.61 3.86 13.06
CA PRO A 223 -2.75 3.14 13.60
C PRO A 223 -3.02 1.89 12.77
N ILE A 224 -2.74 0.72 13.34
CA ILE A 224 -2.96 -0.57 12.69
C ILE A 224 -4.16 -1.31 13.27
N LEU A 225 -4.86 -2.05 12.40
CA LEU A 225 -5.82 -3.08 12.74
C LEU A 225 -5.12 -4.43 12.59
N VAL A 226 -5.13 -5.26 13.63
CA VAL A 226 -4.60 -6.63 13.54
C VAL A 226 -5.78 -7.53 13.19
N ALA A 227 -5.83 -7.95 11.93
CA ALA A 227 -6.94 -8.73 11.39
C ALA A 227 -6.55 -10.21 11.29
N GLU A 228 -7.46 -11.10 11.67
CA GLU A 228 -7.36 -12.51 11.33
C GLU A 228 -7.40 -12.67 9.81
N ALA A 229 -6.57 -13.58 9.29
CA ALA A 229 -6.38 -13.74 7.85
C ALA A 229 -6.26 -15.20 7.44
N SER A 230 -6.40 -15.46 6.14
CA SER A 230 -6.10 -16.77 5.58
C SER A 230 -4.61 -17.09 5.74
N SER A 231 -4.28 -18.38 5.84
CA SER A 231 -2.88 -18.84 5.80
C SER A 231 -2.39 -19.08 4.38
N GLY A 232 -3.31 -19.18 3.40
CA GLY A 232 -3.01 -19.38 1.98
C GLY A 232 -1.95 -20.45 1.69
N ASP A 233 -1.10 -20.17 0.71
CA ASP A 233 0.00 -21.04 0.27
C ASP A 233 1.13 -21.20 1.30
N MET A 234 1.18 -20.33 2.31
CA MET A 234 2.21 -20.38 3.36
C MET A 234 2.00 -21.60 4.27
N GLY A 235 0.77 -22.11 4.36
CA GLY A 235 0.38 -23.22 5.22
C GLY A 235 0.24 -22.82 6.69
N GLY A 236 -0.56 -23.58 7.44
CA GLY A 236 -0.90 -23.28 8.83
C GLY A 236 -2.40 -23.08 9.06
N ASN A 237 -2.77 -22.84 10.32
CA ASN A 237 -4.15 -22.58 10.75
C ASN A 237 -4.28 -21.31 11.59
N HIS A 238 -3.20 -20.53 11.73
CA HIS A 238 -3.19 -19.32 12.56
C HIS A 238 -2.37 -18.23 11.88
N SER A 239 -3.04 -17.13 11.53
CA SER A 239 -2.50 -16.09 10.66
C SER A 239 -3.14 -14.74 10.99
N HIS A 240 -2.33 -13.68 11.03
CA HIS A 240 -2.78 -12.32 11.28
C HIS A 240 -2.05 -11.31 10.39
N GLU A 241 -2.81 -10.38 9.83
CA GLU A 241 -2.35 -9.28 9.01
C GLU A 241 -2.44 -7.94 9.75
N TYR A 242 -1.53 -7.02 9.43
CA TYR A 242 -1.37 -5.74 10.11
C TYR A 242 -1.73 -4.63 9.14
N HIS A 243 -2.94 -4.09 9.30
CA HIS A 243 -3.60 -3.25 8.32
C HIS A 243 -3.64 -1.78 8.72
N LEU A 244 -3.18 -0.88 7.86
CA LEU A 244 -3.43 0.56 7.99
C LEU A 244 -4.67 0.93 7.20
N ALA A 245 -5.73 1.38 7.88
CA ALA A 245 -6.95 1.82 7.22
C ALA A 245 -6.68 3.04 6.31
N ASP A 246 -6.86 2.85 5.00
CA ASP A 246 -6.57 3.84 3.98
C ASP A 246 -7.41 3.55 2.72
N ALA A 247 -7.96 4.59 2.10
CA ALA A 247 -8.82 4.43 0.93
C ALA A 247 -8.06 3.86 -0.29
N THR A 248 -6.74 4.05 -0.35
CA THR A 248 -5.88 3.49 -1.40
C THR A 248 -5.55 2.01 -1.18
N GLY A 249 -5.85 1.49 0.02
CA GLY A 249 -5.68 0.10 0.41
C GLY A 249 -6.32 -0.87 -0.56
N GLU A 250 -5.75 -2.06 -0.70
CA GLU A 250 -6.22 -3.10 -1.62
C GLU A 250 -7.13 -4.12 -0.93
N ASP A 251 -6.91 -4.30 0.37
CA ASP A 251 -7.60 -5.28 1.18
C ASP A 251 -8.83 -4.67 1.84
N THR A 252 -9.79 -5.53 2.17
CA THR A 252 -11.01 -5.15 2.86
C THR A 252 -11.01 -5.83 4.22
N VAL A 253 -11.07 -5.02 5.29
CA VAL A 253 -11.03 -5.51 6.67
C VAL A 253 -12.32 -5.17 7.37
N ALA A 254 -12.98 -6.18 7.93
CA ALA A 254 -14.12 -6.01 8.82
C ALA A 254 -13.62 -5.86 10.26
N HIS A 255 -14.06 -4.82 10.97
CA HIS A 255 -13.70 -4.54 12.35
C HIS A 255 -14.95 -4.24 13.21
N CYS A 256 -15.07 -4.89 14.36
CA CYS A 256 -16.15 -4.70 15.31
C CYS A 256 -15.92 -3.46 16.18
N ASN A 257 -16.93 -2.60 16.27
CA ASN A 257 -16.87 -1.38 17.09
C ASN A 257 -16.93 -1.61 18.62
N SER A 258 -17.15 -2.84 19.10
CA SER A 258 -17.41 -3.15 20.51
C SER A 258 -16.34 -4.07 21.14
N CYS A 259 -16.01 -5.20 20.50
CA CYS A 259 -15.15 -6.22 21.11
C CYS A 259 -13.74 -6.33 20.51
N GLY A 260 -13.40 -5.52 19.50
CA GLY A 260 -12.07 -5.53 18.86
C GLY A 260 -11.83 -6.67 17.87
N TYR A 261 -12.84 -7.48 17.54
CA TYR A 261 -12.78 -8.42 16.43
C TYR A 261 -12.38 -7.71 15.13
N ALA A 262 -11.36 -8.19 14.45
CA ALA A 262 -10.99 -7.74 13.12
C ALA A 262 -10.57 -8.94 12.26
N ALA A 263 -11.02 -8.95 11.01
CA ALA A 263 -10.74 -10.04 10.08
C ALA A 263 -10.70 -9.50 8.64
N ASN A 264 -9.82 -10.05 7.82
CA ASN A 264 -9.81 -9.84 6.38
C ASN A 264 -11.08 -10.45 5.76
N ASP A 265 -11.61 -9.86 4.69
CA ASP A 265 -12.82 -10.32 4.00
C ASP A 265 -12.80 -11.82 3.67
N GLU A 266 -11.63 -12.39 3.40
CA GLU A 266 -11.44 -13.81 3.09
C GLU A 266 -11.89 -14.74 4.22
N VAL A 267 -11.74 -14.31 5.48
CA VAL A 267 -12.03 -15.14 6.67
C VAL A 267 -13.08 -14.51 7.59
N ALA A 268 -13.49 -13.28 7.31
CA ALA A 268 -14.39 -12.54 8.15
C ALA A 268 -15.79 -13.16 8.13
N LYS A 269 -16.28 -13.50 9.32
CA LYS A 269 -17.66 -13.96 9.54
C LYS A 269 -18.54 -12.82 10.04
N SER A 270 -19.83 -12.86 9.72
CA SER A 270 -20.85 -12.06 10.42
C SER A 270 -21.64 -12.93 11.38
N ARG A 271 -22.29 -12.30 12.36
CA ARG A 271 -23.38 -12.94 13.08
C ARG A 271 -24.54 -13.12 12.10
N SER A 272 -24.83 -14.37 11.79
CA SER A 272 -26.01 -14.84 11.05
C SER A 272 -27.22 -13.92 11.30
N LYS A 273 -27.59 -13.13 10.29
CA LYS A 273 -29.01 -12.81 10.07
C LYS A 273 -29.63 -14.17 9.81
N SER A 274 -30.59 -14.58 10.63
CA SER A 274 -31.06 -15.97 10.72
C SER A 274 -30.95 -16.72 9.38
N GLN A 275 -30.30 -17.89 9.40
CA GLN A 275 -30.40 -18.90 8.33
C GLN A 275 -31.81 -19.50 8.31
N ASP A 276 -32.85 -18.68 8.48
CA ASP A 276 -34.19 -19.08 8.16
C ASP A 276 -34.17 -19.29 6.65
N ALA A 277 -34.34 -20.53 6.25
CA ALA A 277 -34.34 -20.90 4.85
C ALA A 277 -35.34 -19.99 4.13
N LEU A 278 -34.86 -19.24 3.14
CA LEU A 278 -35.71 -18.36 2.36
C LEU A 278 -36.58 -19.26 1.49
N ASP A 279 -37.87 -19.41 1.84
CA ASP A 279 -38.86 -20.09 1.00
C ASP A 279 -39.29 -19.14 -0.13
N THR A 280 -38.33 -18.81 -0.99
CA THR A 280 -38.51 -17.94 -2.16
C THR A 280 -38.99 -18.77 -3.33
N THR A 281 -40.19 -18.42 -3.83
CA THR A 281 -40.86 -19.11 -4.95
C THR A 281 -40.77 -18.36 -6.28
N ALA A 282 -40.03 -17.24 -6.34
CA ALA A 282 -39.90 -16.42 -7.53
C ALA A 282 -38.47 -16.50 -8.10
N PRO A 283 -38.29 -16.75 -9.41
CA PRO A 283 -36.96 -16.75 -10.05
C PRO A 283 -36.21 -15.42 -9.89
N SER A 284 -36.92 -14.29 -9.80
CA SER A 284 -36.33 -12.95 -9.61
C SER A 284 -35.64 -12.75 -8.25
N SER A 285 -35.88 -13.64 -7.28
CA SER A 285 -35.22 -13.62 -5.97
C SER A 285 -33.83 -14.29 -6.00
N TYR A 286 -33.46 -14.93 -7.11
CA TYR A 286 -32.17 -15.60 -7.30
C TYR A 286 -31.24 -14.73 -8.13
N GLY A 287 -30.16 -14.30 -7.51
CA GLY A 287 -29.01 -13.73 -8.21
C GLY A 287 -28.15 -14.84 -8.79
N LEU A 288 -27.61 -14.62 -9.98
CA LEU A 288 -26.70 -15.54 -10.66
C LEU A 288 -25.40 -14.82 -11.00
N TRP A 289 -24.28 -15.40 -10.59
CA TRP A 289 -22.96 -15.04 -11.06
C TRP A 289 -22.30 -16.23 -11.74
N ARG A 290 -21.54 -15.98 -12.81
CA ARG A 290 -20.86 -17.03 -13.55
C ARG A 290 -19.34 -16.84 -13.49
N GLY A 291 -18.64 -17.94 -13.24
CA GLY A 291 -17.17 -18.02 -13.28
C GLY A 291 -16.71 -19.23 -14.09
N ILE A 292 -15.40 -19.34 -14.29
CA ILE A 292 -14.79 -20.46 -15.03
C ILE A 292 -13.50 -20.90 -14.36
N THR A 293 -13.16 -22.19 -14.47
CA THR A 293 -11.85 -22.68 -14.04
C THR A 293 -10.72 -22.22 -14.97
N LYS A 294 -9.48 -22.24 -14.46
CA LYS A 294 -8.27 -21.87 -15.23
C LYS A 294 -8.06 -22.72 -16.47
N ASP A 295 -8.41 -24.00 -16.41
CA ASP A 295 -8.34 -24.96 -17.53
C ASP A 295 -9.48 -24.77 -18.56
N ARG A 296 -10.44 -23.88 -18.27
CA ARG A 296 -11.60 -23.55 -19.10
C ARG A 296 -12.63 -24.66 -19.28
N ASN A 297 -12.50 -25.79 -18.59
CA ASN A 297 -13.40 -26.93 -18.77
C ASN A 297 -14.66 -26.83 -17.91
N THR A 298 -14.61 -26.16 -16.77
CA THR A 298 -15.72 -26.11 -15.81
C THR A 298 -16.34 -24.71 -15.73
N LEU A 299 -17.64 -24.61 -16.00
CA LEU A 299 -18.44 -23.41 -15.74
C LEU A 299 -18.99 -23.47 -14.31
N ILE A 300 -18.88 -22.36 -13.59
CA ILE A 300 -19.41 -22.21 -12.23
C ILE A 300 -20.59 -21.26 -12.27
N ASN A 301 -21.75 -21.69 -11.75
CA ASN A 301 -22.89 -20.84 -11.43
C ASN A 301 -22.95 -20.64 -9.91
N ALA A 302 -22.80 -19.42 -9.43
CA ALA A 302 -23.03 -19.07 -8.03
C ALA A 302 -24.42 -18.43 -7.86
N TRP A 303 -25.28 -19.08 -7.07
CA TRP A 303 -26.66 -18.69 -6.82
C TRP A 303 -26.80 -18.10 -5.42
N TYR A 304 -27.28 -16.86 -5.34
CA TYR A 304 -27.36 -16.11 -4.09
C TYR A 304 -28.68 -15.33 -3.99
N PRO A 305 -29.15 -14.96 -2.79
CA PRO A 305 -30.35 -14.13 -2.66
C PRO A 305 -30.14 -12.77 -3.32
N GLN A 306 -30.94 -12.45 -4.34
CA GLN A 306 -30.89 -11.16 -5.01
C GLN A 306 -31.44 -10.08 -4.07
N SER A 307 -30.61 -9.11 -3.71
CA SER A 307 -31.03 -7.88 -3.02
C SER A 307 -30.20 -6.69 -3.50
N ASP A 308 -30.78 -5.48 -3.43
CA ASP A 308 -30.12 -4.27 -3.90
C ASP A 308 -28.79 -4.04 -3.17
N GLY A 309 -27.68 -4.01 -3.92
CA GLY A 309 -26.35 -3.75 -3.38
C GLY A 309 -25.59 -4.95 -2.83
N SER A 310 -26.08 -6.19 -3.00
CA SER A 310 -25.33 -7.40 -2.65
C SER A 310 -24.12 -7.61 -3.55
N SER A 311 -22.94 -7.74 -2.96
CA SER A 311 -21.72 -8.22 -3.64
C SER A 311 -21.40 -9.65 -3.23
N LEU A 312 -20.76 -10.41 -4.11
CA LEU A 312 -20.40 -11.81 -3.85
C LEU A 312 -19.09 -11.94 -3.09
N ASN A 313 -19.05 -12.92 -2.18
CA ASN A 313 -17.84 -13.43 -1.60
C ASN A 313 -17.20 -14.46 -2.54
N LEU A 314 -16.26 -14.03 -3.38
CA LEU A 314 -15.57 -14.93 -4.32
C LEU A 314 -14.67 -15.94 -3.61
N HIS A 315 -14.23 -15.68 -2.37
CA HIS A 315 -13.44 -16.64 -1.60
C HIS A 315 -14.26 -17.85 -1.19
N ALA A 316 -15.52 -17.63 -0.77
CA ALA A 316 -16.45 -18.74 -0.47
C ALA A 316 -16.67 -19.65 -1.70
N ILE A 317 -16.67 -19.08 -2.90
CA ILE A 317 -16.76 -19.83 -4.16
C ILE A 317 -15.45 -20.60 -4.42
N LYS A 318 -14.30 -19.95 -4.20
CA LYS A 318 -12.96 -20.55 -4.39
C LYS A 318 -12.66 -21.67 -3.41
N ASP A 319 -13.21 -21.63 -2.19
CA ASP A 319 -13.11 -22.73 -1.23
C ASP A 319 -13.79 -24.01 -1.74
N VAL A 320 -14.84 -23.87 -2.54
CA VAL A 320 -15.52 -24.98 -3.21
C VAL A 320 -14.79 -25.36 -4.51
N VAL A 321 -14.31 -24.37 -5.26
CA VAL A 321 -13.60 -24.56 -6.55
C VAL A 321 -12.25 -23.83 -6.53
N PRO A 322 -11.17 -24.47 -6.02
CA PRO A 322 -9.86 -23.83 -5.88
C PRO A 322 -9.24 -23.33 -7.19
N GLU A 323 -9.58 -23.99 -8.31
CA GLU A 323 -9.11 -23.68 -9.66
C GLU A 323 -9.89 -22.56 -10.36
N LEU A 324 -10.78 -21.87 -9.65
CA LEU A 324 -11.51 -20.72 -10.17
C LEU A 324 -10.55 -19.63 -10.69
N ASP A 325 -10.79 -19.16 -11.91
CA ASP A 325 -10.09 -18.02 -12.49
C ASP A 325 -10.87 -16.72 -12.25
N THR A 326 -10.47 -15.98 -11.22
CA THR A 326 -11.09 -14.71 -10.85
C THR A 326 -10.73 -13.55 -11.79
N SER A 327 -9.83 -13.75 -12.76
CA SER A 327 -9.45 -12.73 -13.74
C SER A 327 -10.41 -12.63 -14.93
N VAL A 328 -11.34 -13.59 -15.06
CA VAL A 328 -12.32 -13.65 -16.15
C VAL A 328 -13.63 -13.02 -15.70
N HIS A 329 -14.08 -11.99 -16.41
CA HIS A 329 -15.36 -11.31 -16.15
C HIS A 329 -16.52 -11.88 -16.94
N ASP A 330 -16.26 -12.41 -18.13
CA ASP A 330 -17.27 -13.05 -18.98
C ASP A 330 -16.77 -14.45 -19.37
N PRO A 331 -17.23 -15.50 -18.67
CA PRO A 331 -16.76 -16.86 -18.90
C PRO A 331 -17.38 -17.52 -20.12
N LEU A 332 -18.54 -17.04 -20.61
CA LEU A 332 -19.33 -17.75 -21.61
C LEU A 332 -18.59 -17.94 -22.94
N PRO A 333 -17.93 -16.91 -23.54
CA PRO A 333 -17.20 -17.08 -24.78
C PRO A 333 -15.99 -18.01 -24.66
N LEU A 334 -15.43 -18.16 -23.46
CA LEU A 334 -14.29 -19.05 -23.21
C LEU A 334 -14.75 -20.49 -23.01
N TRP A 335 -15.89 -20.67 -22.35
CA TRP A 335 -16.45 -21.99 -22.11
C TRP A 335 -17.07 -22.59 -23.37
N ASP A 336 -17.73 -21.77 -24.21
CA ASP A 336 -18.33 -22.18 -25.50
C ASP A 336 -17.34 -22.95 -26.39
N VAL A 337 -16.08 -22.52 -26.43
CA VAL A 337 -15.00 -23.20 -27.16
C VAL A 337 -14.72 -24.62 -26.64
N ALA A 338 -14.97 -24.86 -25.35
CA ALA A 338 -14.69 -26.11 -24.67
C ALA A 338 -15.89 -27.06 -24.60
N VAL A 339 -17.13 -26.59 -24.81
CA VAL A 339 -18.40 -27.34 -24.58
C VAL A 339 -18.42 -28.73 -25.21
N ASP A 340 -17.79 -28.91 -26.38
CA ASP A 340 -17.72 -30.20 -27.09
C ASP A 340 -16.70 -31.20 -26.49
N SER A 341 -15.88 -30.78 -25.51
CA SER A 341 -14.89 -31.62 -24.87
C SER A 341 -15.52 -32.54 -23.82
N PRO A 342 -15.16 -33.84 -23.76
CA PRO A 342 -15.70 -34.79 -22.79
C PRO A 342 -15.35 -34.46 -21.33
N ASP A 343 -14.39 -33.57 -21.10
CA ASP A 343 -13.94 -33.14 -19.77
C ASP A 343 -14.70 -31.90 -19.25
N THR A 344 -15.71 -31.40 -19.97
CA THR A 344 -16.47 -30.23 -19.54
C THR A 344 -17.51 -30.53 -18.47
N ALA A 345 -17.66 -29.63 -17.51
CA ALA A 345 -18.60 -29.76 -16.40
C ALA A 345 -19.29 -28.45 -16.05
N LEU A 346 -20.46 -28.55 -15.40
CA LEU A 346 -21.18 -27.43 -14.82
C LEU A 346 -21.30 -27.62 -13.31
N VAL A 347 -20.93 -26.62 -12.53
CA VAL A 347 -21.01 -26.64 -11.06
C VAL A 347 -21.91 -25.50 -10.58
N ASN A 348 -23.02 -25.85 -9.92
CA ASN A 348 -23.90 -24.90 -9.25
C ASN A 348 -23.52 -24.82 -7.76
N ILE A 349 -23.06 -23.65 -7.33
CA ILE A 349 -22.75 -23.34 -5.94
C ILE A 349 -23.90 -22.48 -5.42
N VAL A 350 -24.60 -22.98 -4.41
CA VAL A 350 -25.85 -22.40 -3.93
C VAL A 350 -25.65 -21.86 -2.53
N ASP A 351 -26.03 -20.62 -2.32
CA ASP A 351 -26.04 -20.02 -0.99
C ASP A 351 -26.95 -20.82 -0.04
N GLY A 352 -26.48 -21.02 1.19
CA GLY A 352 -27.15 -21.80 2.23
C GLY A 352 -28.58 -21.33 2.49
N ARG A 353 -28.87 -20.04 2.34
CA ARG A 353 -30.23 -19.48 2.52
C ARG A 353 -31.22 -19.95 1.44
N LEU A 354 -30.71 -20.34 0.27
CA LEU A 354 -31.51 -20.82 -0.87
C LEU A 354 -31.54 -22.35 -0.97
N ALA A 355 -30.76 -23.07 -0.15
CA ALA A 355 -30.55 -24.50 -0.29
C ALA A 355 -31.87 -25.32 -0.35
N THR A 356 -32.89 -24.94 0.43
CA THR A 356 -34.17 -25.65 0.49
C THR A 356 -35.11 -25.33 -0.68
N SER A 357 -35.03 -24.11 -1.24
CA SER A 357 -35.91 -23.61 -2.30
C SER A 357 -35.32 -23.83 -3.70
N PHE A 358 -33.98 -23.89 -3.81
CA PHE A 358 -33.27 -24.11 -5.08
C PHE A 358 -33.71 -25.38 -5.81
N GLY A 359 -33.83 -26.51 -5.09
CA GLY A 359 -34.27 -27.77 -5.70
C GLY A 359 -35.68 -27.73 -6.28
N LYS A 360 -36.59 -26.93 -5.68
CA LYS A 360 -37.96 -26.73 -6.20
C LYS A 360 -37.96 -25.82 -7.44
N MET A 361 -37.12 -24.80 -7.45
CA MET A 361 -37.03 -23.78 -8.50
C MET A 361 -36.12 -24.16 -9.67
N HIS A 362 -35.32 -25.22 -9.51
CA HIS A 362 -34.34 -25.69 -10.50
C HIS A 362 -34.87 -25.71 -11.96
N PRO A 363 -36.11 -26.14 -12.26
CA PRO A 363 -36.62 -26.14 -13.64
C PRO A 363 -36.86 -24.74 -14.23
N GLU A 364 -37.09 -23.73 -13.40
CA GLU A 364 -37.41 -22.35 -13.81
C GLU A 364 -36.16 -21.44 -13.84
N LEU A 365 -35.04 -21.90 -13.29
CA LEU A 365 -33.79 -21.13 -13.22
C LEU A 365 -32.95 -21.29 -14.50
N PRO A 366 -32.27 -20.22 -14.97
CA PRO A 366 -31.42 -20.25 -16.16
C PRO A 366 -30.06 -20.90 -15.85
N LEU A 367 -30.07 -22.22 -15.63
CA LEU A 367 -28.87 -23.01 -15.29
C LEU A 367 -27.85 -23.05 -16.43
N LEU A 368 -28.33 -23.17 -17.67
CA LEU A 368 -27.52 -23.09 -18.87
C LEU A 368 -27.73 -21.73 -19.56
N PRO A 369 -26.69 -21.16 -20.21
CA PRO A 369 -26.86 -20.04 -21.12
C PRO A 369 -27.88 -20.36 -22.21
N GLU A 370 -28.65 -19.38 -22.65
CA GLU A 370 -29.72 -19.60 -23.65
C GLU A 370 -29.18 -20.13 -24.97
N GLU A 371 -27.94 -19.76 -25.33
CA GLU A 371 -27.29 -20.18 -26.57
C GLU A 371 -26.83 -21.65 -26.56
N LEU A 372 -26.73 -22.28 -25.38
CA LEU A 372 -26.14 -23.61 -25.18
C LEU A 372 -27.14 -24.64 -24.61
N ARG A 373 -28.43 -24.28 -24.58
CA ARG A 373 -29.47 -24.99 -23.83
C ARG A 373 -29.77 -26.40 -24.37
N ASP A 374 -29.50 -26.64 -25.65
CA ASP A 374 -29.78 -27.91 -26.34
C ASP A 374 -28.52 -28.78 -26.60
N ASP A 375 -27.31 -28.26 -26.39
CA ASP A 375 -26.05 -28.88 -26.84
C ASP A 375 -25.18 -29.48 -25.71
N PHE A 376 -25.33 -29.06 -24.46
CA PHE A 376 -24.49 -29.54 -23.36
C PHE A 376 -24.98 -30.86 -22.73
N VAL A 377 -24.18 -31.92 -22.83
CA VAL A 377 -24.46 -33.27 -22.26
C VAL A 377 -23.50 -33.64 -21.11
N GLY A 378 -22.67 -32.70 -20.65
CA GLY A 378 -21.67 -32.94 -19.61
C GLY A 378 -22.25 -33.06 -18.18
N PRO A 379 -21.45 -33.56 -17.21
CA PRO A 379 -21.85 -33.70 -15.82
C PRO A 379 -22.21 -32.37 -15.16
N GLN A 380 -23.29 -32.38 -14.37
CA GLN A 380 -23.77 -31.24 -13.58
C GLN A 380 -23.73 -31.58 -12.09
N PHE A 381 -23.11 -30.71 -11.30
CA PHE A 381 -23.01 -30.85 -9.84
C PHE A 381 -23.68 -29.66 -9.17
N SER A 382 -24.27 -29.88 -7.99
CA SER A 382 -24.80 -28.81 -7.14
C SER A 382 -24.35 -29.00 -5.70
N THR A 383 -23.90 -27.92 -5.05
CA THR A 383 -23.55 -27.93 -3.62
C THR A 383 -24.03 -26.67 -2.94
N SER A 384 -24.49 -26.80 -1.69
CA SER A 384 -24.85 -25.69 -0.80
C SER A 384 -24.06 -25.68 0.51
N THR A 385 -23.11 -26.60 0.65
CA THR A 385 -22.31 -26.78 1.85
C THR A 385 -20.82 -26.72 1.50
N ALA A 386 -20.05 -26.08 2.36
CA ALA A 386 -18.59 -26.11 2.32
C ALA A 386 -18.06 -27.53 2.60
N ALA A 387 -16.77 -27.76 2.34
CA ALA A 387 -16.09 -29.02 2.69
C ALA A 387 -16.15 -29.35 4.19
N SER A 388 -16.34 -28.34 5.05
CA SER A 388 -16.55 -28.48 6.50
C SER A 388 -17.95 -28.99 6.89
N GLY A 389 -18.89 -29.04 5.94
CA GLY A 389 -20.30 -29.36 6.18
C GLY A 389 -21.17 -28.16 6.62
N GLU A 390 -20.58 -26.97 6.79
CA GLU A 390 -21.34 -25.74 7.06
C GLU A 390 -22.04 -25.24 5.78
N ALA A 391 -23.20 -24.59 5.94
CA ALA A 391 -23.91 -23.96 4.81
C ALA A 391 -23.09 -22.80 4.24
N LEU A 392 -23.05 -22.66 2.91
CA LEU A 392 -22.28 -21.62 2.23
C LEU A 392 -22.91 -20.23 2.41
N ASP A 393 -22.10 -19.22 2.70
CA ASP A 393 -22.50 -17.81 2.62
C ASP A 393 -21.76 -17.17 1.45
N LEU A 394 -22.49 -16.94 0.36
CA LEU A 394 -21.93 -16.40 -0.88
C LEU A 394 -21.99 -14.88 -0.95
N LEU A 395 -22.58 -14.21 0.05
CA LEU A 395 -22.61 -12.75 0.11
C LEU A 395 -21.39 -12.22 0.83
N ALA A 396 -20.81 -11.15 0.28
CA ALA A 396 -19.76 -10.40 0.96
C ALA A 396 -20.35 -9.66 2.17
N LEU A 397 -19.52 -9.44 3.18
CA LEU A 397 -19.89 -8.66 4.35
C LEU A 397 -20.30 -7.24 3.97
N ALA A 398 -21.32 -6.74 4.64
CA ALA A 398 -21.77 -5.36 4.51
C ALA A 398 -21.52 -4.56 5.80
N GLU A 399 -21.34 -3.24 5.64
CA GLU A 399 -21.26 -2.35 6.79
C GLU A 399 -22.56 -2.41 7.61
N GLY A 400 -22.42 -2.59 8.93
CA GLY A 400 -23.56 -2.74 9.84
C GLY A 400 -23.95 -4.18 10.14
N ASP A 401 -23.32 -5.18 9.50
CA ASP A 401 -23.53 -6.58 9.86
C ASP A 401 -23.15 -6.87 11.32
N GLY A 402 -23.83 -7.83 11.95
CA GLY A 402 -23.61 -8.16 13.35
C GLY A 402 -22.22 -8.77 13.56
N CYS A 403 -21.57 -8.43 14.67
CA CYS A 403 -20.30 -9.06 15.01
C CYS A 403 -20.48 -10.54 15.42
N PRO A 404 -19.67 -11.48 14.89
CA PRO A 404 -19.78 -12.90 15.23
C PRO A 404 -19.32 -13.22 16.67
N ARG A 405 -18.61 -12.30 17.35
CA ARG A 405 -18.03 -12.52 18.69
C ARG A 405 -18.77 -11.85 19.84
N CYS A 406 -19.67 -10.93 19.56
CA CYS A 406 -20.41 -10.23 20.62
C CYS A 406 -21.80 -9.79 20.14
N GLU A 407 -22.77 -9.77 21.05
CA GLU A 407 -24.18 -9.51 20.73
C GLU A 407 -24.46 -8.05 20.31
N SER A 408 -23.81 -7.08 20.93
CA SER A 408 -24.08 -5.65 20.69
C SER A 408 -23.25 -5.01 19.57
N GLY A 409 -22.17 -5.67 19.15
CA GLY A 409 -21.24 -5.10 18.18
C GLY A 409 -21.72 -5.18 16.73
N ILE A 410 -21.36 -4.16 15.96
CA ILE A 410 -21.57 -4.10 14.51
C ILE A 410 -20.21 -4.01 13.80
N LEU A 411 -20.13 -4.62 12.62
CA LEU A 411 -18.96 -4.64 11.76
C LEU A 411 -18.88 -3.35 10.95
N LYS A 412 -17.71 -2.72 11.00
CA LYS A 412 -17.30 -1.64 10.10
C LYS A 412 -16.35 -2.20 9.08
N ILE A 413 -16.51 -1.79 7.82
CA ILE A 413 -15.68 -2.25 6.72
C ILE A 413 -14.71 -1.15 6.34
N HIS A 414 -13.44 -1.48 6.23
CA HIS A 414 -12.36 -0.56 5.89
C HIS A 414 -11.57 -1.09 4.70
N ARG A 415 -11.29 -0.22 3.73
CA ARG A 415 -10.15 -0.44 2.82
C ARG A 415 -8.86 -0.25 3.61
N ALA A 416 -7.87 -1.12 3.40
CA ALA A 416 -6.64 -1.07 4.17
C ALA A 416 -5.40 -1.52 3.40
N LEU A 417 -4.25 -1.04 3.86
CA LEU A 417 -2.92 -1.42 3.40
C LEU A 417 -2.31 -2.43 4.37
N GLU A 418 -2.07 -3.65 3.90
CA GLU A 418 -1.35 -4.68 4.67
C GLU A 418 0.15 -4.33 4.78
N LEU A 419 0.61 -3.98 5.99
CA LEU A 419 1.99 -3.58 6.27
C LEU A 419 2.86 -4.73 6.79
N GLY A 420 2.24 -5.83 7.19
CA GLY A 420 2.91 -7.03 7.68
C GLY A 420 1.94 -8.18 7.89
N HIS A 421 2.52 -9.37 8.02
CA HIS A 421 1.79 -10.63 8.13
C HIS A 421 2.55 -11.59 9.03
N THR A 422 1.85 -12.30 9.90
CA THR A 422 2.43 -13.30 10.81
C THR A 422 1.70 -14.63 10.67
N PHE A 423 2.45 -15.69 10.44
CA PHE A 423 1.96 -17.05 10.21
C PHE A 423 2.53 -18.03 11.23
N TYR A 424 1.68 -18.91 11.76
CA TYR A 424 2.13 -20.17 12.34
C TYR A 424 2.15 -21.24 11.25
N LEU A 425 3.35 -21.63 10.82
CA LEU A 425 3.57 -22.55 9.71
C LEU A 425 3.46 -24.02 10.14
N GLY A 426 3.50 -24.29 11.45
CA GLY A 426 3.57 -25.63 12.01
C GLY A 426 4.76 -26.39 11.41
N THR A 427 4.48 -27.54 10.78
CA THR A 427 5.51 -28.39 10.18
C THR A 427 5.54 -28.33 8.65
N ARG A 428 4.98 -27.29 8.02
CA ARG A 428 4.80 -27.19 6.55
C ARG A 428 6.12 -27.30 5.77
N TYR A 429 7.20 -26.73 6.32
CA TYR A 429 8.53 -26.70 5.71
C TYR A 429 9.51 -27.67 6.38
N SER A 430 9.42 -27.84 7.70
CA SER A 430 10.33 -28.71 8.45
C SER A 430 10.22 -30.18 8.05
N LYS A 431 9.01 -30.67 7.73
CA LYS A 431 8.81 -32.04 7.21
C LYS A 431 9.47 -32.28 5.84
N PRO A 432 9.15 -31.52 4.78
CA PRO A 432 9.73 -31.77 3.44
C PRO A 432 11.22 -31.44 3.32
N LEU A 433 11.78 -30.65 4.24
CA LEU A 433 13.19 -30.24 4.23
C LEU A 433 14.02 -30.90 5.33
N ASP A 434 13.49 -31.96 5.96
CA ASP A 434 14.17 -32.76 6.99
C ASP A 434 14.75 -31.94 8.17
N ALA A 435 14.07 -30.84 8.54
CA ALA A 435 14.41 -30.05 9.73
C ALA A 435 13.81 -30.73 10.97
N LEU A 436 14.50 -31.73 11.48
CA LEU A 436 14.06 -32.58 12.58
C LEU A 436 14.95 -32.41 13.82
N VAL A 437 14.38 -32.59 15.02
CA VAL A 437 15.12 -32.62 16.28
C VAL A 437 14.79 -33.86 17.10
N SER A 438 15.77 -34.35 17.85
CA SER A 438 15.56 -35.48 18.78
C SER A 438 15.11 -34.98 20.16
N LEU A 439 14.06 -35.59 20.71
CA LEU A 439 13.55 -35.30 22.07
C LEU A 439 14.17 -36.25 23.12
N PRO A 440 14.26 -35.85 24.41
CA PRO A 440 14.80 -36.70 25.48
C PRO A 440 14.05 -38.02 25.64
N ASP A 441 12.72 -37.96 25.53
CA ASP A 441 11.83 -39.09 25.81
C ASP A 441 11.76 -40.06 24.62
N LYS A 442 12.19 -39.62 23.42
CA LYS A 442 12.15 -40.38 22.17
C LYS A 442 13.38 -40.07 21.29
N PRO A 443 14.61 -40.36 21.75
CA PRO A 443 15.83 -39.98 21.04
C PRO A 443 16.01 -40.71 19.70
N SER A 444 15.36 -41.87 19.51
CA SER A 444 15.39 -42.63 18.26
C SER A 444 14.28 -42.25 17.26
N GLN A 445 13.43 -41.26 17.59
CA GLN A 445 12.36 -40.78 16.72
C GLN A 445 12.41 -39.25 16.65
N PRO A 446 13.23 -38.69 15.73
CA PRO A 446 13.27 -37.25 15.50
C PRO A 446 11.90 -36.74 15.10
N VAL A 447 11.52 -35.58 15.64
CA VAL A 447 10.25 -34.91 15.35
C VAL A 447 10.50 -33.65 14.52
N PRO A 448 9.59 -33.28 13.61
CA PRO A 448 9.73 -32.05 12.84
C PRO A 448 9.59 -30.82 13.73
N ILE A 449 10.47 -29.84 13.50
CA ILE A 449 10.48 -28.56 14.22
C ILE A 449 9.18 -27.78 13.90
N GLN A 450 8.59 -27.13 14.91
CA GLN A 450 7.47 -26.21 14.70
C GLN A 450 7.99 -24.85 14.26
N MET A 451 7.34 -24.26 13.25
CA MET A 451 7.82 -23.03 12.62
C MET A 451 6.80 -21.90 12.65
N GLY A 452 7.30 -20.68 12.76
CA GLY A 452 6.56 -19.44 12.49
C GLY A 452 7.28 -18.57 11.46
N CYS A 453 6.54 -17.78 10.69
CA CYS A 453 7.09 -16.79 9.75
C CYS A 453 6.42 -15.43 9.95
N PHE A 454 7.21 -14.37 10.02
CA PHE A 454 6.76 -13.05 10.41
C PHE A 454 7.36 -12.01 9.46
N GLY A 455 6.54 -11.49 8.54
CA GLY A 455 6.89 -10.49 7.53
C GLY A 455 6.48 -9.06 7.90
N ILE A 456 7.32 -8.07 7.59
CA ILE A 456 7.00 -6.63 7.59
C ILE A 456 7.54 -6.02 6.30
N GLY A 457 6.70 -5.37 5.51
CA GLY A 457 7.14 -4.64 4.32
C GLY A 457 7.79 -3.31 4.70
N VAL A 458 9.13 -3.25 4.81
CA VAL A 458 9.86 -2.02 5.18
C VAL A 458 9.65 -0.91 4.16
N SER A 459 9.77 -1.23 2.87
CA SER A 459 9.47 -0.27 1.79
C SER A 459 7.99 0.11 1.76
N ARG A 460 7.10 -0.83 2.08
CA ARG A 460 5.65 -0.60 2.12
C ARG A 460 5.26 0.32 3.28
N ILE A 461 5.83 0.17 4.48
CA ILE A 461 5.66 1.11 5.60
C ILE A 461 6.08 2.52 5.19
N PHE A 462 7.22 2.66 4.51
CA PHE A 462 7.69 3.94 4.02
C PHE A 462 6.66 4.58 3.06
N GLY A 463 6.20 3.84 2.05
CA GLY A 463 5.15 4.30 1.14
C GLY A 463 3.85 4.65 1.87
N ALA A 464 3.38 3.79 2.77
CA ALA A 464 2.11 3.94 3.47
C ALA A 464 2.10 5.14 4.42
N VAL A 465 3.20 5.40 5.13
CA VAL A 465 3.30 6.62 5.95
C VAL A 465 3.32 7.87 5.09
N ALA A 466 3.99 7.85 3.94
CA ALA A 466 3.99 8.96 3.00
C ALA A 466 2.59 9.23 2.44
N GLU A 467 1.84 8.19 2.09
CA GLU A 467 0.46 8.29 1.58
C GLU A 467 -0.49 8.83 2.66
N ASN A 468 -0.50 8.19 3.82
CA ASN A 468 -1.46 8.48 4.89
C ASN A 468 -1.21 9.82 5.61
N ARG A 469 0.02 10.36 5.55
CA ARG A 469 0.41 11.59 6.28
C ARG A 469 0.85 12.74 5.39
N ALA A 470 0.64 12.65 4.10
CA ALA A 470 0.83 13.80 3.22
C ALA A 470 -0.39 14.72 3.23
N ASP A 471 -0.16 15.99 2.92
CA ASP A 471 -1.22 16.98 2.71
C ASP A 471 -0.85 17.91 1.54
N SER A 472 -1.57 19.02 1.37
CA SER A 472 -1.37 19.95 0.25
C SER A 472 -0.03 20.66 0.23
N ARG A 473 0.73 20.74 1.34
CA ARG A 473 2.06 21.39 1.34
C ARG A 473 3.21 20.40 1.17
N GLY A 474 3.00 19.11 1.48
CA GLY A 474 4.06 18.12 1.39
C GLY A 474 3.87 16.90 2.27
N LEU A 475 4.98 16.24 2.56
CA LEU A 475 5.05 15.08 3.45
C LEU A 475 4.97 15.51 4.93
N THR A 476 4.49 14.62 5.80
CA THR A 476 4.59 14.81 7.26
C THR A 476 5.02 13.51 7.93
N TRP A 477 6.20 13.50 8.53
CA TRP A 477 6.79 12.28 9.10
C TRP A 477 6.51 12.12 10.60
N PRO A 478 6.26 10.89 11.08
CA PRO A 478 6.51 10.56 12.48
C PRO A 478 7.97 10.85 12.85
N ARG A 479 8.21 11.41 14.04
CA ARG A 479 9.54 11.77 14.54
C ARG A 479 10.54 10.61 14.41
N SER A 480 10.11 9.39 14.74
CA SER A 480 10.94 8.19 14.76
C SER A 480 11.55 7.83 13.40
N ILE A 481 10.92 8.22 12.29
CA ILE A 481 11.35 7.85 10.94
C ILE A 481 11.66 9.06 10.04
N ALA A 482 11.36 10.29 10.47
CA ALA A 482 11.62 11.50 9.71
C ALA A 482 13.07 11.58 9.20
N PRO A 483 13.36 12.14 8.02
CA PRO A 483 14.74 12.23 7.52
C PRO A 483 15.64 12.97 8.52
N TYR A 484 15.23 14.13 9.02
CA TYR A 484 15.83 14.79 10.17
C TYR A 484 14.70 15.23 11.10
N GLU A 485 14.95 15.26 12.41
CA GLU A 485 13.95 15.73 13.38
C GLU A 485 13.80 17.25 13.33
N VAL A 486 14.91 17.96 13.09
CA VAL A 486 14.97 19.43 13.04
C VAL A 486 15.69 19.92 11.79
N ALA A 487 15.09 20.85 11.05
CA ALA A 487 15.76 21.60 9.99
C ALA A 487 15.99 23.06 10.41
N VAL A 488 17.25 23.51 10.36
CA VAL A 488 17.63 24.90 10.63
C VAL A 488 17.75 25.65 9.30
N ILE A 489 16.98 26.72 9.13
CA ILE A 489 16.86 27.46 7.87
C ILE A 489 17.22 28.94 8.10
N PRO A 490 18.39 29.40 7.65
CA PRO A 490 18.71 30.81 7.68
C PRO A 490 17.96 31.58 6.58
N SER A 491 17.43 32.75 6.96
CA SER A 491 16.74 33.66 6.03
C SER A 491 17.67 34.28 4.98
N SER A 492 18.96 34.36 5.29
CA SER A 492 20.05 34.81 4.41
C SER A 492 21.01 33.65 4.12
N ALA A 493 22.03 33.90 3.29
CA ALA A 493 23.11 32.93 3.11
C ALA A 493 23.74 32.57 4.47
N ALA A 494 24.07 31.30 4.66
CA ALA A 494 24.74 30.83 5.88
C ALA A 494 26.14 31.48 5.98
N ASN A 495 26.42 32.10 7.12
CA ASN A 495 27.69 32.73 7.47
C ASN A 495 28.36 31.99 8.65
N ASP A 496 29.55 32.40 9.07
CA ASP A 496 30.29 31.77 10.17
C ASP A 496 29.51 31.77 11.49
N GLU A 497 28.72 32.81 11.77
CA GLU A 497 27.85 32.88 12.95
C GLU A 497 26.75 31.80 12.90
N THR A 498 26.11 31.61 11.74
CA THR A 498 25.10 30.56 11.53
C THR A 498 25.70 29.18 11.74
N LEU A 499 26.91 28.96 11.20
CA LEU A 499 27.63 27.69 11.33
C LEU A 499 28.03 27.42 12.78
N ALA A 500 28.57 28.42 13.49
CA ALA A 500 28.94 28.31 14.89
C ALA A 500 27.71 28.05 15.78
N PHE A 501 26.58 28.69 15.50
CA PHE A 501 25.33 28.44 16.21
C PHE A 501 24.83 27.01 15.99
N PHE A 502 24.83 26.53 14.75
CA PHE A 502 24.45 25.15 14.43
C PHE A 502 25.36 24.12 15.11
N ASP A 503 26.67 24.38 15.16
CA ASP A 503 27.63 23.52 15.87
C ASP A 503 27.37 23.50 17.37
N SER A 504 27.06 24.66 17.97
CA SER A 504 26.68 24.76 19.38
C SER A 504 25.42 23.96 19.67
N LEU A 505 24.39 24.08 18.82
CA LEU A 505 23.11 23.38 18.96
C LEU A 505 23.26 21.85 18.87
N THR A 506 24.18 21.37 18.03
CA THR A 506 24.40 19.93 17.77
C THR A 506 25.55 19.32 18.58
N SER A 507 26.28 20.13 19.36
CA SER A 507 27.45 19.71 20.14
C SER A 507 27.17 18.52 21.07
N GLY A 508 25.99 18.51 21.71
CA GLY A 508 25.53 17.44 22.60
C GLY A 508 25.30 16.07 21.91
N GLY A 509 25.28 16.01 20.57
CA GLY A 509 25.22 14.77 19.79
C GLY A 509 23.91 14.00 19.83
N SER A 510 22.93 14.41 20.63
CA SER A 510 21.62 13.78 20.76
C SER A 510 20.57 14.28 19.76
N LEU A 511 20.77 15.49 19.22
CA LEU A 511 19.81 16.13 18.32
C LEU A 511 20.05 15.73 16.87
N ASP A 512 19.04 15.15 16.22
CA ASP A 512 19.10 14.83 14.80
C ASP A 512 18.66 16.02 13.94
N ALA A 513 19.60 16.93 13.66
CA ALA A 513 19.35 18.17 12.93
C ALA A 513 20.12 18.28 11.60
N VAL A 514 19.60 19.09 10.69
CA VAL A 514 20.25 19.48 9.44
C VAL A 514 20.18 20.98 9.22
N LEU A 515 21.23 21.57 8.66
CA LEU A 515 21.27 22.98 8.26
C LEU A 515 20.99 23.12 6.75
N ASP A 516 20.05 23.99 6.38
CA ASP A 516 19.86 24.40 4.99
C ASP A 516 20.79 25.57 4.61
N ASP A 517 22.03 25.22 4.30
CA ASP A 517 23.08 26.12 3.84
C ASP A 517 23.08 26.33 2.31
N ARG A 518 22.07 25.82 1.59
CA ARG A 518 22.01 25.95 0.13
C ARG A 518 21.87 27.43 -0.28
N LYS A 519 22.52 27.80 -1.39
CA LYS A 519 22.45 29.15 -1.99
C LYS A 519 21.13 29.33 -2.77
N LYS A 520 20.01 29.29 -2.05
CA LYS A 520 18.64 29.43 -2.58
C LYS A 520 17.88 30.51 -1.81
N ALA A 521 16.86 31.09 -2.44
CA ALA A 521 15.99 32.08 -1.80
C ALA A 521 15.25 31.47 -0.60
N PHE A 522 15.02 32.26 0.44
CA PHE A 522 14.36 31.80 1.67
C PHE A 522 13.00 31.15 1.42
N GLY A 523 12.15 31.78 0.59
CA GLY A 523 10.85 31.20 0.22
C GLY A 523 10.95 29.85 -0.48
N TRP A 524 12.00 29.63 -1.28
CA TRP A 524 12.27 28.33 -1.88
C TRP A 524 12.67 27.29 -0.83
N LYS A 525 13.54 27.66 0.13
CA LYS A 525 13.95 26.77 1.23
C LYS A 525 12.77 26.34 2.09
N MET A 526 11.86 27.26 2.40
CA MET A 526 10.65 26.95 3.14
C MET A 526 9.74 25.99 2.40
N LYS A 527 9.52 26.20 1.08
CA LYS A 527 8.74 25.26 0.26
C LYS A 527 9.38 23.87 0.21
N ASP A 528 10.71 23.81 0.07
CA ASP A 528 11.46 22.55 0.04
C ASP A 528 11.39 21.83 1.40
N ALA A 529 11.44 22.56 2.51
CA ALA A 529 11.28 22.02 3.86
C ALA A 529 9.86 21.49 4.12
N ASP A 530 8.83 22.22 3.69
CA ASP A 530 7.43 21.79 3.76
C ASP A 530 7.18 20.54 2.91
N MET A 531 7.72 20.50 1.69
CA MET A 531 7.65 19.35 0.79
C MET A 531 8.35 18.11 1.39
N THR A 532 9.53 18.31 1.97
CA THR A 532 10.32 17.25 2.61
C THR A 532 9.67 16.73 3.90
N GLY A 533 8.99 17.60 4.65
CA GLY A 533 8.20 17.23 5.82
C GLY A 533 8.95 17.16 7.14
N TYR A 534 9.96 18.02 7.35
CA TYR A 534 10.69 18.05 8.63
C TYR A 534 9.74 18.33 9.81
N PRO A 535 9.76 17.53 10.90
CA PRO A 535 8.82 17.71 12.02
C PRO A 535 8.95 19.08 12.71
N VAL A 536 10.17 19.58 12.84
CA VAL A 536 10.46 20.90 13.43
C VAL A 536 11.35 21.70 12.49
N VAL A 537 10.98 22.96 12.26
CA VAL A 537 11.77 23.92 11.48
C VAL A 537 12.17 25.08 12.38
N VAL A 538 13.46 25.41 12.40
CA VAL A 538 14.02 26.56 13.13
C VAL A 538 14.51 27.59 12.12
N ILE A 539 13.92 28.78 12.14
CA ILE A 539 14.24 29.86 11.20
C ILE A 539 15.16 30.87 11.87
N LEU A 540 16.32 31.12 11.25
CA LEU A 540 17.27 32.15 11.64
C LEU A 540 17.02 33.43 10.82
N GLY A 541 16.07 34.21 11.31
CA GLY A 541 15.59 35.43 10.66
C GLY A 541 16.35 36.70 11.05
N LYS A 542 15.71 37.86 10.82
CA LYS A 542 16.21 39.17 11.27
C LYS A 542 16.27 39.26 12.81
N ALA A 543 15.24 38.77 13.49
CA ALA A 543 15.17 38.75 14.95
C ALA A 543 16.31 37.94 15.61
N TRP A 544 16.81 36.91 14.94
CA TRP A 544 17.94 36.13 15.44
C TRP A 544 19.23 36.95 15.46
N ARG A 545 19.48 37.71 14.39
CA ARG A 545 20.67 38.57 14.26
C ARG A 545 20.63 39.78 15.20
N GLU A 546 19.45 40.36 15.40
CA GLU A 546 19.30 41.61 16.18
C GLU A 546 19.05 41.37 17.67
N ARG A 547 18.29 40.33 18.01
CA ARG A 547 17.81 40.07 19.39
C ARG A 547 18.21 38.70 19.93
N GLY A 548 18.85 37.85 19.11
CA GLY A 548 19.18 36.48 19.52
C GLY A 548 17.96 35.56 19.65
N VAL A 549 16.88 35.81 18.89
CA VAL A 549 15.63 35.05 18.95
C VAL A 549 15.36 34.31 17.63
N CYS A 550 15.13 33.00 17.71
CA CYS A 550 14.78 32.15 16.57
C CYS A 550 13.27 31.96 16.47
N GLU A 551 12.73 31.77 15.27
CA GLU A 551 11.35 31.29 15.10
C GLU A 551 11.36 29.76 14.99
N VAL A 552 10.57 29.08 15.81
CA VAL A 552 10.40 27.61 15.78
C VAL A 552 9.00 27.29 15.30
N GLN A 553 8.92 26.43 14.28
CA GLN A 553 7.68 25.93 13.72
C GLN A 553 7.59 24.41 13.89
N CYS A 554 6.41 23.92 14.30
CA CYS A 554 6.09 22.50 14.28
C CYS A 554 4.70 22.29 13.68
N ARG A 555 4.68 21.68 12.51
CA ARG A 555 3.50 21.54 11.67
C ARG A 555 2.40 20.70 12.33
N SER A 556 2.75 19.53 12.85
CA SER A 556 1.79 18.58 13.42
C SER A 556 1.15 19.05 14.73
N LEU A 557 1.73 20.06 15.38
CA LEU A 557 1.22 20.68 16.60
C LEU A 557 0.67 22.09 16.36
N GLU A 558 0.61 22.54 15.10
CA GLU A 558 0.21 23.90 14.70
C GLU A 558 0.95 25.00 15.49
N LEU A 559 2.21 24.72 15.84
CA LEU A 559 3.01 25.58 16.70
C LEU A 559 3.89 26.51 15.86
N LYS A 560 3.86 27.80 16.20
CA LYS A 560 4.79 28.82 15.71
C LYS A 560 5.14 29.76 16.87
N GLN A 561 6.39 29.77 17.29
CA GLN A 561 6.82 30.51 18.48
C GLN A 561 8.22 31.13 18.31
N GLU A 562 8.41 32.32 18.84
CA GLU A 562 9.73 32.94 19.02
C GLU A 562 10.41 32.40 20.28
N VAL A 563 11.65 31.90 20.15
CA VAL A 563 12.42 31.26 21.23
C VAL A 563 13.81 31.87 21.28
N ALA A 564 14.29 32.23 22.47
CA ALA A 564 15.64 32.74 22.66
C ALA A 564 16.67 31.67 22.25
N ALA A 565 17.73 32.07 21.54
CA ALA A 565 18.77 31.17 21.03
C ALA A 565 19.46 30.36 22.15
N SER A 566 19.54 30.92 23.36
CA SER A 566 20.06 30.25 24.57
C SER A 566 19.14 29.15 25.11
N GLU A 567 17.83 29.28 24.94
CA GLU A 567 16.81 28.35 25.45
C GLU A 567 16.42 27.29 24.41
N LEU A 568 16.78 27.51 23.14
CA LEU A 568 16.42 26.65 22.03
C LEU A 568 16.73 25.14 22.26
N PRO A 569 17.90 24.73 22.78
CA PRO A 569 18.19 23.31 22.99
C PRO A 569 17.16 22.63 23.91
N GLN A 570 16.84 23.26 25.04
CA GLN A 570 15.86 22.75 26.01
C GLN A 570 14.44 22.77 25.43
N PHE A 571 14.09 23.83 24.69
CA PHE A 571 12.79 23.93 24.03
C PHE A 571 12.60 22.82 22.99
N LEU A 572 13.60 22.58 22.14
CA LEU A 572 13.57 21.51 21.13
C LEU A 572 13.45 20.13 21.79
N GLU A 573 14.18 19.88 22.88
CA GLU A 573 14.07 18.61 23.60
C GLU A 573 12.63 18.39 24.12
N GLN A 574 12.02 19.41 24.73
CA GLN A 574 10.64 19.32 25.20
C GLN A 574 9.64 19.14 24.05
N LEU A 575 9.82 19.87 22.95
CA LEU A 575 8.96 19.79 21.77
C LEU A 575 9.05 18.41 21.11
N LEU A 576 10.26 17.89 20.93
CA LEU A 576 10.49 16.56 20.36
C LEU A 576 9.94 15.45 21.26
N ARG A 577 10.03 15.60 22.59
CA ARG A 577 9.35 14.69 23.54
C ARG A 577 7.84 14.74 23.36
N LYS A 578 7.22 15.91 23.20
CA LYS A 578 5.77 16.00 22.93
C LYS A 578 5.38 15.22 21.67
N LEU A 579 6.17 15.31 20.60
CA LEU A 579 5.97 14.53 19.37
C LEU A 579 6.11 13.01 19.57
N GLN A 580 6.77 12.57 20.64
CA GLN A 580 6.90 11.16 21.02
C GLN A 580 5.71 10.67 21.88
N TYR A 581 5.16 11.56 22.73
CA TYR A 581 4.18 11.25 23.77
C TYR A 581 2.73 11.67 23.48
N VAL A 582 2.35 12.05 22.25
CA VAL A 582 0.92 12.20 21.92
C VAL A 582 0.25 10.83 21.92
N VAL A 583 -0.11 10.37 23.12
CA VAL A 583 -1.09 9.34 23.42
C VAL A 583 -2.45 10.00 23.27
N ARG A 584 -3.37 9.31 22.59
CA ARG A 584 -4.77 9.69 22.37
C ARG A 584 -5.33 10.49 23.55
N ARG A 585 -5.63 11.79 23.36
CA ARG A 585 -6.78 12.36 24.05
C ARG A 585 -8.01 11.78 23.35
N GLY A 586 -8.77 10.96 24.07
CA GLY A 586 -10.07 10.50 23.61
C GLY A 586 -10.96 11.69 23.27
N ALA A 587 -11.36 11.76 22.02
CA ALA A 587 -12.64 12.29 21.56
C ALA A 587 -13.24 11.09 20.78
N ASN A 588 -14.38 10.49 21.10
CA ASN A 588 -15.65 11.07 21.50
C ASN A 588 -15.90 12.46 20.91
N SER A 589 -15.64 12.55 19.62
CA SER A 589 -16.41 13.40 18.70
C SER A 589 -16.59 12.57 17.45
N GLY A 590 -17.80 12.05 17.25
CA GLY A 590 -18.12 11.23 16.09
C GLY A 590 -17.82 11.99 14.81
N SER A 591 -16.84 11.55 14.06
CA SER A 591 -16.77 11.81 12.63
C SER A 591 -17.51 10.68 11.92
N ASN A 592 -18.83 10.72 12.05
CA ASN A 592 -19.70 10.19 11.02
C ASN A 592 -19.37 10.95 9.74
N LYS A 593 -18.54 10.37 8.85
CA LYS A 593 -18.71 10.60 7.41
C LYS A 593 -19.90 9.77 6.93
N LEU A 594 -21.04 9.97 7.58
CA LEU A 594 -22.31 9.85 6.89
C LEU A 594 -22.34 11.01 5.91
N CYS A 595 -22.96 10.79 4.75
CA CYS A 595 -23.38 11.83 3.84
C CYS A 595 -24.26 12.82 4.62
N ALA A 596 -23.63 13.79 5.28
CA ALA A 596 -24.31 14.74 6.13
C ALA A 596 -24.92 15.77 5.21
N THR A 597 -26.24 15.72 5.06
CA THR A 597 -27.04 16.84 4.58
C THR A 597 -26.79 18.01 5.52
N VAL A 598 -25.85 18.89 5.15
CA VAL A 598 -25.50 20.08 5.91
C VAL A 598 -26.66 21.06 5.80
N ASN A 599 -27.29 21.39 6.93
CA ASN A 599 -28.36 22.38 6.95
C ASN A 599 -27.76 23.79 6.83
N LEU A 600 -27.84 24.35 5.61
CA LEU A 600 -27.26 25.66 5.24
C LEU A 600 -27.80 26.83 6.10
N ASP A 601 -29.00 26.70 6.67
CA ASP A 601 -29.61 27.74 7.48
C ASP A 601 -28.95 27.88 8.86
N THR A 602 -28.21 26.87 9.32
CA THR A 602 -27.56 26.87 10.65
C THR A 602 -26.12 27.41 10.66
N LEU A 603 -25.52 27.63 9.49
CA LEU A 603 -24.12 28.05 9.37
C LEU A 603 -23.92 29.57 9.38
N GLU A 604 -22.87 30.05 10.03
CA GLU A 604 -22.49 31.47 10.01
C GLU A 604 -21.98 31.90 8.62
N PRO A 605 -22.12 33.18 8.21
CA PRO A 605 -21.71 33.66 6.88
C PRO A 605 -20.24 33.37 6.54
N GLN A 606 -19.34 33.41 7.53
CA GLN A 606 -17.92 33.07 7.34
C GLN A 606 -17.71 31.59 7.02
N GLN A 607 -18.48 30.70 7.65
CA GLN A 607 -18.42 29.25 7.38
C GLN A 607 -19.00 28.92 6.01
N LEU A 608 -20.10 29.57 5.61
CA LEU A 608 -20.68 29.44 4.27
C LEU A 608 -19.71 29.90 3.18
N ALA A 609 -18.98 31.01 3.40
CA ALA A 609 -17.94 31.47 2.47
C ALA A 609 -16.78 30.47 2.34
N GLN A 610 -16.39 29.80 3.43
CA GLN A 610 -15.36 28.76 3.40
C GLN A 610 -15.81 27.50 2.65
N VAL A 611 -17.05 27.05 2.87
CA VAL A 611 -17.63 25.90 2.15
C VAL A 611 -17.77 26.21 0.66
N LYS A 612 -18.20 27.43 0.30
CA LYS A 612 -18.22 27.89 -1.09
C LYS A 612 -16.84 27.81 -1.73
N LYS A 613 -15.82 28.34 -1.07
CA LYS A 613 -14.44 28.32 -1.57
C LYS A 613 -13.95 26.89 -1.83
N GLN A 614 -14.24 25.96 -0.92
CA GLN A 614 -13.88 24.55 -1.11
C GLN A 614 -14.62 23.93 -2.31
N LEU A 615 -15.91 24.20 -2.48
CA LEU A 615 -16.68 23.70 -3.62
C LEU A 615 -16.21 24.31 -4.95
N ASP A 616 -15.81 25.58 -4.97
CA ASP A 616 -15.25 26.23 -6.16
C ASP A 616 -13.90 25.58 -6.56
N GLU A 617 -13.02 25.31 -5.59
CA GLU A 617 -11.74 24.59 -5.82
C GLU A 617 -11.99 23.16 -6.34
N GLU A 618 -12.96 22.44 -5.77
CA GLU A 618 -13.36 21.11 -6.24
C GLU A 618 -13.96 21.15 -7.65
N LEU A 619 -14.75 22.18 -7.98
CA LEU A 619 -15.37 22.35 -9.29
C LEU A 619 -14.32 22.65 -10.37
N GLU A 620 -13.32 23.47 -10.06
CA GLU A 620 -12.20 23.75 -10.96
C GLU A 620 -11.43 22.45 -11.27
N HIS A 621 -11.16 21.64 -10.25
CA HIS A 621 -10.52 20.33 -10.41
C HIS A 621 -11.34 19.40 -11.31
N LEU A 622 -12.64 19.22 -11.02
CA LEU A 622 -13.51 18.34 -11.79
C LEU A 622 -13.67 18.79 -13.26
N THR A 623 -13.72 20.10 -13.51
CA THR A 623 -13.79 20.66 -14.86
C THR A 623 -12.50 20.40 -15.65
N SER A 624 -11.35 20.49 -14.98
CA SER A 624 -10.05 20.13 -15.57
C SER A 624 -9.99 18.65 -15.93
N SER A 625 -10.39 17.75 -15.01
CA SER A 625 -10.44 16.31 -15.26
C SER A 625 -11.41 15.96 -16.39
N PHE A 626 -12.58 16.60 -16.46
CA PHE A 626 -13.54 16.43 -17.54
C PHE A 626 -12.94 16.77 -18.89
N SER A 627 -12.24 17.90 -18.98
CA SER A 627 -11.57 18.35 -20.22
C SER A 627 -10.48 17.37 -20.66
N GLN A 628 -9.70 16.83 -19.72
CA GLN A 628 -8.67 15.83 -20.01
C GLN A 628 -9.25 14.51 -20.53
N LEU A 629 -10.29 14.00 -19.87
CA LEU A 629 -10.97 12.76 -20.27
C LEU A 629 -11.66 12.90 -21.63
N HIS A 630 -12.31 14.05 -21.88
CA HIS A 630 -12.90 14.36 -23.17
C HIS A 630 -11.83 14.42 -24.28
N GLY A 631 -10.68 15.05 -24.01
CA GLY A 631 -9.53 15.06 -24.92
C GLY A 631 -8.99 13.66 -25.21
N ALA A 632 -8.89 12.79 -24.19
CA ALA A 632 -8.48 11.39 -24.35
C ALA A 632 -9.48 10.59 -25.20
N GLN A 633 -10.78 10.76 -24.95
CA GLN A 633 -11.85 10.14 -25.76
C GLN A 633 -11.74 10.54 -27.23
N GLY A 634 -11.46 11.81 -27.51
CA GLY A 634 -11.21 12.31 -28.87
C GLY A 634 -10.05 11.59 -29.56
N LYS A 635 -8.93 11.39 -28.86
CA LYS A 635 -7.77 10.64 -29.37
C LYS A 635 -8.12 9.19 -29.71
N PHE A 636 -8.83 8.50 -28.81
CA PHE A 636 -9.23 7.11 -29.07
C PHE A 636 -10.21 6.98 -30.24
N ARG A 637 -11.11 7.94 -30.44
CA ARG A 637 -11.97 8.00 -31.64
C ARG A 637 -11.15 8.15 -32.92
N GLU A 638 -10.10 8.96 -32.89
CA GLU A 638 -9.19 9.10 -34.03
C GLU A 638 -8.43 7.79 -34.32
N CYS A 639 -7.90 7.14 -33.28
CA CYS A 639 -7.26 5.83 -33.41
C CYS A 639 -8.20 4.77 -34.01
N LEU A 640 -9.45 4.71 -33.55
CA LEU A 640 -10.46 3.82 -34.10
C LEU A 640 -10.74 4.12 -35.58
N ARG A 641 -10.84 5.39 -35.95
CA ARG A 641 -10.99 5.80 -37.36
C ARG A 641 -9.81 5.33 -38.21
N CYS A 642 -8.57 5.47 -37.72
CA CYS A 642 -7.38 4.98 -38.42
C CYS A 642 -7.44 3.46 -38.64
N VAL A 643 -7.78 2.69 -37.60
CA VAL A 643 -7.89 1.22 -37.70
C VAL A 643 -8.99 0.81 -38.69
N ASN A 644 -10.16 1.45 -38.63
CA ASN A 644 -11.27 1.14 -39.52
C ASN A 644 -10.99 1.54 -40.97
N SER A 645 -10.38 2.71 -41.20
CA SER A 645 -9.96 3.14 -42.55
C SER A 645 -8.99 2.15 -43.21
N ARG A 646 -8.15 1.48 -42.41
CA ARG A 646 -7.26 0.44 -42.90
C ARG A 646 -7.99 -0.86 -43.21
N SER A 647 -9.00 -1.22 -42.41
CA SER A 647 -9.85 -2.38 -42.67
C SER A 647 -10.68 -2.24 -43.95
N GLU A 648 -11.04 -1.01 -44.33
CA GLU A 648 -11.81 -0.68 -45.54
C GLU A 648 -10.91 -0.47 -46.77
N SER A 649 -9.64 -0.07 -46.59
CA SER A 649 -8.71 0.09 -47.71
C SER A 649 -8.41 -1.27 -48.34
N SER A 650 -8.73 -1.42 -49.63
CA SER A 650 -8.51 -2.63 -50.42
C SER A 650 -7.09 -3.19 -50.23
N LYS A 651 -6.99 -4.52 -50.09
CA LYS A 651 -5.76 -5.35 -49.86
C LYS A 651 -4.56 -5.12 -50.80
N ASN A 652 -4.59 -4.14 -51.71
CA ASN A 652 -3.60 -3.99 -52.80
C ASN A 652 -2.73 -2.71 -52.74
N SER A 653 -2.71 -1.95 -51.64
CA SER A 653 -1.68 -0.91 -51.45
C SER A 653 -1.02 -0.98 -50.07
N ASN A 654 0.23 -1.40 -50.08
CA ASN A 654 1.14 -1.38 -48.93
C ASN A 654 1.88 -0.05 -48.79
N GLU A 655 1.69 0.88 -49.74
CA GLU A 655 2.33 2.18 -49.71
C GLU A 655 1.71 3.08 -48.63
N VAL A 656 2.55 3.57 -47.74
CA VAL A 656 2.18 4.54 -46.68
C VAL A 656 3.14 5.73 -46.72
N LEU A 657 2.67 6.89 -46.28
CA LEU A 657 3.53 8.04 -46.05
C LEU A 657 4.05 8.00 -44.61
N VAL A 658 5.35 7.78 -44.45
CA VAL A 658 6.05 7.77 -43.16
C VAL A 658 6.52 9.18 -42.84
N PRO A 659 6.08 9.81 -41.74
CA PRO A 659 6.57 11.11 -41.32
C PRO A 659 8.02 10.99 -40.80
N LEU A 660 8.94 11.75 -41.37
CA LEU A 660 10.30 11.94 -40.82
C LEU A 660 10.37 13.17 -39.91
N THR A 661 9.53 14.17 -40.18
CA THR A 661 9.31 15.34 -39.34
C THR A 661 7.84 15.75 -39.44
N ASN A 662 7.41 16.75 -38.66
CA ASN A 662 6.06 17.30 -38.73
C ASN A 662 5.71 17.93 -40.11
N SER A 663 6.67 18.11 -41.02
CA SER A 663 6.46 18.72 -42.33
C SER A 663 7.02 17.91 -43.49
N LEU A 664 7.63 16.74 -43.22
CA LEU A 664 8.29 15.92 -44.23
C LEU A 664 7.80 14.47 -44.12
N TYR A 665 7.19 13.99 -45.20
CA TYR A 665 6.72 12.62 -45.35
C TYR A 665 7.46 11.95 -46.50
N VAL A 666 7.88 10.71 -46.30
CA VAL A 666 8.50 9.87 -47.34
C VAL A 666 7.61 8.67 -47.60
N ARG A 667 7.62 8.17 -48.84
CA ARG A 667 6.92 6.92 -49.16
C ARG A 667 7.66 5.75 -48.51
N GLY A 668 6.92 4.91 -47.82
CA GLY A 668 7.37 3.65 -47.25
C GLY A 668 6.38 2.54 -47.56
N GLU A 669 6.81 1.30 -47.37
CA GLU A 669 5.97 0.12 -47.57
C GLU A 669 5.79 -0.62 -46.25
N LEU A 670 4.56 -0.96 -45.89
CA LEU A 670 4.26 -1.72 -44.68
C LEU A 670 4.53 -3.21 -44.91
N THR A 671 5.38 -3.81 -44.07
CA THR A 671 5.71 -5.24 -44.11
C THR A 671 4.61 -6.14 -43.55
N ASN A 672 3.78 -5.62 -42.65
CA ASN A 672 2.65 -6.33 -42.07
C ASN A 672 1.41 -5.42 -42.14
N THR A 673 0.33 -5.94 -42.73
CA THR A 673 -0.93 -5.23 -42.93
C THR A 673 -2.08 -5.79 -42.10
N GLU A 674 -1.86 -6.88 -41.38
CA GLU A 674 -2.89 -7.57 -40.60
C GLU A 674 -2.89 -7.13 -39.13
N THR A 675 -1.77 -6.59 -38.65
CA THR A 675 -1.59 -6.14 -37.26
C THR A 675 -1.22 -4.66 -37.17
N VAL A 676 -1.54 -4.07 -36.03
CA VAL A 676 -1.22 -2.69 -35.65
C VAL A 676 -0.66 -2.65 -34.25
N LEU A 677 0.23 -1.69 -33.99
CA LEU A 677 0.68 -1.39 -32.63
C LEU A 677 -0.37 -0.51 -31.95
N VAL A 678 -0.87 -1.00 -30.83
CA VAL A 678 -1.87 -0.31 -30.00
C VAL A 678 -1.21 0.11 -28.71
N ASP A 679 -1.26 1.41 -28.40
CA ASP A 679 -0.91 1.93 -27.09
C ASP A 679 -2.02 1.55 -26.10
N ILE A 680 -1.68 0.69 -25.15
CA ILE A 680 -2.61 0.24 -24.10
C ILE A 680 -2.55 1.13 -22.84
N GLY A 681 -1.76 2.19 -22.87
CA GLY A 681 -1.50 3.10 -21.75
C GLY A 681 -0.16 2.80 -21.05
N THR A 682 0.30 3.74 -20.23
CA THR A 682 1.55 3.64 -19.43
C THR A 682 2.84 3.45 -20.24
N GLY A 683 2.81 3.72 -21.55
CA GLY A 683 3.98 3.66 -22.44
C GLY A 683 4.25 2.29 -23.05
N PHE A 684 3.30 1.34 -22.95
CA PHE A 684 3.42 0.03 -23.58
C PHE A 684 2.64 -0.03 -24.90
N LEU A 685 3.31 -0.55 -25.94
CA LEU A 685 2.72 -0.83 -27.24
C LEU A 685 2.53 -2.35 -27.37
N VAL A 686 1.34 -2.77 -27.78
CA VAL A 686 1.02 -4.18 -28.02
C VAL A 686 0.60 -4.37 -29.47
N GLU A 687 1.16 -5.38 -30.13
CA GLU A 687 0.74 -5.77 -31.46
C GLU A 687 -0.62 -6.48 -31.41
N LYS A 688 -1.60 -5.99 -32.18
CA LYS A 688 -2.96 -6.54 -32.24
C LYS A 688 -3.43 -6.67 -33.68
N LYS A 689 -4.20 -7.71 -33.98
CA LYS A 689 -4.93 -7.81 -35.26
C LYS A 689 -5.95 -6.67 -35.37
N LEU A 690 -6.22 -6.20 -36.60
CA LEU A 690 -7.12 -5.06 -36.85
C LEU A 690 -8.47 -5.16 -36.10
N LYS A 691 -9.15 -6.31 -36.15
CA LYS A 691 -10.43 -6.54 -35.45
C LYS A 691 -10.29 -6.43 -33.92
N SER A 692 -9.20 -6.96 -33.36
CA SER A 692 -8.93 -6.88 -31.91
C SER A 692 -8.57 -5.44 -31.48
N ALA A 693 -7.86 -4.70 -32.33
CA ALA A 693 -7.54 -3.29 -32.10
C ALA A 693 -8.81 -2.40 -32.15
N ALA A 694 -9.71 -2.65 -33.10
CA ALA A 694 -11.00 -1.95 -33.19
C ALA A 694 -11.84 -2.17 -31.93
N ASN A 695 -12.03 -3.44 -31.52
CA ASN A 695 -12.75 -3.79 -30.29
C ASN A 695 -12.12 -3.13 -29.04
N PHE A 696 -10.80 -3.06 -28.97
CA PHE A 696 -10.11 -2.40 -27.86
C PHE A 696 -10.45 -0.92 -27.77
N TYR A 697 -10.36 -0.19 -28.89
CA TYR A 697 -10.67 1.23 -28.92
C TYR A 697 -12.16 1.51 -28.70
N GLU A 698 -13.06 0.68 -29.23
CA GLU A 698 -14.51 0.78 -29.00
C GLU A 698 -14.85 0.62 -27.50
N ASN A 699 -14.28 -0.39 -26.85
CA ASN A 699 -14.45 -0.60 -25.41
C ASN A 699 -13.90 0.57 -24.60
N LYS A 700 -12.72 1.09 -24.94
CA LYS A 700 -12.14 2.27 -24.27
C LYS A 700 -12.98 3.54 -24.46
N ILE A 701 -13.53 3.75 -25.65
CA ILE A 701 -14.46 4.86 -25.90
C ILE A 701 -15.73 4.70 -25.06
N LYS A 702 -16.27 3.48 -24.96
CA LYS A 702 -17.45 3.18 -24.13
C LYS A 702 -17.20 3.45 -22.65
N GLU A 703 -16.08 2.97 -22.11
CA GLU A 703 -15.64 3.23 -20.71
C GLU A 703 -15.51 4.72 -20.44
N LEU A 704 -14.82 5.46 -21.32
CA LEU A 704 -14.65 6.91 -21.17
C LEU A 704 -15.98 7.66 -21.32
N THR A 705 -16.90 7.17 -22.16
CA THR A 705 -18.23 7.76 -22.30
C THR A 705 -19.04 7.64 -21.01
N ASN A 706 -18.99 6.47 -20.35
CA ASN A 706 -19.67 6.26 -19.08
C ASN A 706 -19.05 7.14 -17.98
N SER A 707 -17.72 7.18 -17.90
CA SER A 707 -16.98 8.01 -16.95
C SER A 707 -17.30 9.50 -17.13
N LEU A 708 -17.40 9.98 -18.37
CA LEU A 708 -17.77 11.38 -18.68
C LEU A 708 -19.22 11.70 -18.26
N LYS A 709 -20.17 10.76 -18.45
CA LYS A 709 -21.57 10.95 -18.02
C LYS A 709 -21.68 11.03 -16.50
N GLU A 710 -21.00 10.16 -15.77
CA GLU A 710 -20.96 10.20 -14.31
C GLU A 710 -20.35 11.50 -13.80
N LEU A 711 -19.22 11.91 -14.40
CA LEU A 711 -18.54 13.15 -14.03
C LEU A 711 -19.38 14.39 -14.34
N GLU A 712 -20.10 14.40 -15.47
CA GLU A 712 -21.03 15.47 -15.83
C GLU A 712 -22.14 15.63 -14.80
N ALA A 713 -22.75 14.53 -14.34
CA ALA A 713 -23.77 14.56 -13.29
C ALA A 713 -23.22 15.12 -11.97
N ILE A 714 -22.00 14.75 -11.59
CA ILE A 714 -21.33 15.26 -10.37
C ILE A 714 -21.04 16.76 -10.49
N VAL A 715 -20.52 17.21 -11.65
CA VAL A 715 -20.22 18.62 -11.91
C VAL A 715 -21.51 19.46 -11.87
N GLN A 716 -22.59 19.00 -12.51
CA GLN A 716 -23.88 19.69 -12.48
C GLN A 716 -24.44 19.78 -11.05
N GLN A 717 -24.38 18.69 -10.28
CA GLN A 717 -24.84 18.69 -8.89
C GLN A 717 -24.04 19.67 -8.03
N LYS A 718 -22.71 19.70 -8.16
CA LYS A 718 -21.85 20.62 -7.40
C LYS A 718 -22.06 22.08 -7.82
N GLN A 719 -22.26 22.36 -9.10
CA GLN A 719 -22.65 23.70 -9.57
C GLN A 719 -23.96 24.15 -8.94
N MET A 720 -24.95 23.26 -8.82
CA MET A 720 -26.22 23.56 -8.17
C MET A 720 -26.04 23.84 -6.67
N ASN A 721 -25.17 23.09 -6.00
CA ASN A 721 -24.84 23.31 -4.60
C ASN A 721 -24.15 24.67 -4.38
N VAL A 722 -23.23 25.08 -5.25
CA VAL A 722 -22.58 26.41 -5.18
C VAL A 722 -23.61 27.52 -5.32
N ARG A 723 -24.52 27.43 -6.31
CA ARG A 723 -25.61 28.42 -6.48
C ARG A 723 -26.49 28.52 -5.26
N THR A 724 -26.86 27.38 -4.67
CA THR A 724 -27.70 27.32 -3.47
C THR A 724 -26.99 28.01 -2.29
N ILE A 725 -25.68 27.79 -2.12
CA ILE A 725 -24.89 28.44 -1.07
C ILE A 725 -24.75 29.94 -1.32
N GLU A 726 -24.59 30.38 -2.56
CA GLU A 726 -24.57 31.80 -2.93
C GLU A 726 -25.89 32.51 -2.59
N GLU A 727 -27.03 31.86 -2.83
CA GLU A 727 -28.34 32.38 -2.49
C GLU A 727 -28.53 32.53 -0.97
N VAL A 728 -28.17 31.50 -0.20
CA VAL A 728 -28.24 31.52 1.28
C VAL A 728 -27.28 32.57 1.85
N LEU A 729 -26.06 32.67 1.32
CA LEU A 729 -25.08 33.68 1.73
C LEU A 729 -25.60 35.09 1.46
N ARG A 730 -26.22 35.33 0.29
CA ARG A 730 -26.84 36.61 -0.06
C ARG A 730 -27.98 36.95 0.91
N HIS A 731 -28.88 36.01 1.20
CA HIS A 731 -29.98 36.20 2.14
C HIS A 731 -29.48 36.55 3.55
N LYS A 732 -28.47 35.84 4.06
CA LYS A 732 -27.89 36.11 5.39
C LYS A 732 -27.14 37.43 5.47
N MET A 733 -26.44 37.82 4.39
CA MET A 733 -25.78 39.14 4.32
C MET A 733 -26.79 40.29 4.27
N MET A 734 -27.95 40.12 3.61
CA MET A 734 -29.02 41.12 3.60
C MET A 734 -29.72 41.23 4.97
N ALA A 735 -29.86 40.13 5.70
CA ALA A 735 -30.42 40.14 7.06
C ALA A 735 -29.49 40.79 8.11
N GLN A 736 -28.18 40.91 7.82
CA GLN A 736 -27.19 41.55 8.70
C GLN A 736 -26.93 43.03 8.37
N GLN A 737 -27.56 43.60 7.34
CA GLN A 737 -27.50 45.04 7.11
C GLN A 737 -28.44 45.76 8.09
N PRO A 738 -27.96 46.73 8.90
CA PRO A 738 -28.85 47.53 9.74
C PRO A 738 -29.79 48.32 8.85
N SER A 739 -31.07 48.33 9.20
CA SER A 739 -32.11 49.16 8.60
C SER A 739 -31.68 50.63 8.60
N GLN A 740 -31.07 51.08 7.50
CA GLN A 740 -31.00 52.49 7.15
C GLN A 740 -32.37 52.91 6.62
N SER A 741 -33.28 53.11 7.56
CA SER A 741 -34.49 53.92 7.40
C SER A 741 -34.68 54.72 8.68
N GLN A 742 -33.94 55.81 8.78
CA GLN A 742 -34.38 57.10 9.29
C GLN A 742 -33.50 58.19 8.69
#